data_AF-A0A4Q4YXI4-F1
#
_entry.id   AF-A0A4Q4YXI4-F1
#
_cell.length_a   1.000
_cell.length_b   1.000
_cell.length_c   1.000
_cell.angle_alpha   90.00
_cell.angle_beta   90.00
_cell.angle_gamma   90.00
#
_symmetry.space_group_name_H-M   'P 1'
#
loop_
_entity.id
_entity.type
_entity.pdbx_description
1 polymer ?
#
loop_
_entity_poly.entity_id
_entity_poly.type
_entity_poly.pdbx_seq_one_letter_code
_entity_poly.pdbx_strand_id
1 'polypeptide(L)'
;MPQEGREYDPEIKDIAQYVNKPINSELAFDTARWVFLDTLGCGLEGLRFKECTKLLGPIVPGTVVPNGTKVPGTDFQLDPVNGAFNIGAMIRWLDYNDCWLAAEWGHPSDNLGAILAVADWVNRTNKAGGNLAGGKIFTVRDVLEAMIKAHEIQGCLALLNSFNRVGLDHVVLVKVASTAVVSQMLGLSEKQIADAVTQAWVDGQSLRTYRHSPNTMSRKSWAAGDACQRAVNLALKVAKGEPGIPTVLSAPIWGFYDVLFKGNKFQFQRPYGSYVMENVLFKVSYPAEFHSQTAVEASQKIHAQLKQLGKSAADIKGITCRTHEACIRIIDKQFKPMDNFADRDHCIQYMCSVMLVFGRLEATDYVDGSEAATSPLVESLRKKIKCVEDPQFTKDYHDPELRTISNALTVELNDGTVLEEVVVEAPLGHRLRREEAKPHILEKYKRHLSHHFSEAQVKELVELGLDGKKLETLSVDEYVDKYVVKDSSQPELQGSEMVTMDRQEIIATNKSLRLIKNELETLLEKGVVSDDVFDQVTKLLPAESPLTRTETPSSAAHRSSPSVAAPPTPVSAPQTPPVQSMANMALNQNPPPSHQAQPPPSYQQTGPPSLPARGGPPAAPPPQKPVLAHARALYRYQAADNRDLSFERDDRIAVHEYMNADWWMGRNERTGAQGIFPKNYVHVDPAEAPKQQYQGYAPPAPVGGGYAAPAPGPQAQNPYNAPAPPMAVAEGGGNQGGGESQGDSKMAEHGKKFGKKLGNAAIFGAGATMGSNLVNSIF
;
A
#
# COMPACT_ATOMS: atom_id res chain seq x y z
N MET A 1 -16.56 2.27 39.86
CA MET A 1 -17.56 3.34 40.07
C MET A 1 -18.58 3.26 38.93
N PRO A 2 -19.81 3.78 39.10
CA PRO A 2 -20.76 3.91 37.99
C PRO A 2 -20.18 4.70 36.82
N GLN A 3 -20.77 4.53 35.62
CA GLN A 3 -20.32 5.18 34.38
C GLN A 3 -20.84 6.61 34.23
N GLU A 4 -21.75 7.03 35.11
CA GLU A 4 -22.34 8.37 35.18
C GLU A 4 -21.31 9.41 35.63
N GLY A 5 -21.24 10.54 34.92
CA GLY A 5 -20.42 11.70 35.29
C GLY A 5 -19.03 11.80 34.67
N ARG A 6 -18.65 10.91 33.74
CA ARG A 6 -17.46 11.13 32.88
C ARG A 6 -17.88 11.81 31.57
N GLU A 7 -17.41 13.03 31.36
CA GLU A 7 -17.57 13.73 30.08
C GLU A 7 -16.69 13.11 28.98
N TYR A 8 -17.10 13.27 27.73
CA TYR A 8 -16.26 12.97 26.57
C TYR A 8 -15.13 14.01 26.43
N ASP A 9 -14.01 13.55 25.90
CA ASP A 9 -12.94 14.43 25.40
C ASP A 9 -13.53 15.47 24.42
N PRO A 10 -13.14 16.76 24.51
CA PRO A 10 -13.80 17.84 23.77
C PRO A 10 -13.73 17.64 22.25
N GLU A 11 -12.63 17.08 21.75
CA GLU A 11 -12.42 16.78 20.33
C GLU A 11 -13.46 15.78 19.79
N ILE A 12 -13.96 14.88 20.64
CA ILE A 12 -15.03 13.93 20.31
C ILE A 12 -16.38 14.64 20.25
N LYS A 13 -16.66 15.54 21.21
CA LYS A 13 -17.89 16.34 21.25
C LYS A 13 -17.99 17.24 20.02
N ASP A 14 -16.89 17.92 19.68
CA ASP A 14 -16.84 18.85 18.54
C ASP A 14 -17.13 18.15 17.21
N ILE A 15 -16.61 16.93 17.01
CA ILE A 15 -16.92 16.09 15.84
C ILE A 15 -18.41 15.68 15.84
N ALA A 16 -18.93 15.17 16.96
CA ALA A 16 -20.32 14.71 17.06
C ALA A 16 -21.34 15.85 16.87
N GLN A 17 -21.02 17.05 17.34
CA GLN A 17 -21.82 18.25 17.10
C GLN A 17 -21.67 18.78 15.67
N TYR A 18 -20.48 18.67 15.07
CA TYR A 18 -20.25 19.17 13.72
C TYR A 18 -21.04 18.40 12.65
N VAL A 19 -21.07 17.07 12.68
CA VAL A 19 -21.80 16.29 11.66
C VAL A 19 -23.32 16.56 11.66
N ASN A 20 -23.87 17.06 12.76
CA ASN A 20 -25.28 17.44 12.90
C ASN A 20 -25.59 18.88 12.47
N LYS A 21 -24.59 19.71 12.14
CA LYS A 21 -24.78 21.09 11.62
C LYS A 21 -25.01 21.06 10.10
N PRO A 22 -25.87 21.91 9.52
CA PRO A 22 -26.04 22.02 8.07
C PRO A 22 -24.84 22.72 7.41
N ILE A 23 -24.55 22.37 6.15
CA ILE A 23 -23.51 23.04 5.35
C ILE A 23 -24.12 24.17 4.50
N ASN A 24 -23.60 25.38 4.66
CA ASN A 24 -24.10 26.59 4.01
C ASN A 24 -23.04 27.24 3.08
N SER A 25 -22.41 26.46 2.20
CA SER A 25 -21.40 26.93 1.24
C SER A 25 -21.65 26.35 -0.16
N GLU A 26 -22.04 27.20 -1.11
CA GLU A 26 -22.26 26.80 -2.51
C GLU A 26 -20.95 26.35 -3.18
N LEU A 27 -19.81 26.98 -2.82
CA LEU A 27 -18.48 26.58 -3.30
C LEU A 27 -18.09 25.17 -2.82
N ALA A 28 -18.47 24.82 -1.59
CA ALA A 28 -18.27 23.47 -1.07
C ALA A 28 -19.13 22.44 -1.80
N PHE A 29 -20.39 22.74 -2.11
CA PHE A 29 -21.26 21.83 -2.89
C PHE A 29 -20.82 21.69 -4.36
N ASP A 30 -20.43 22.77 -5.06
CA ASP A 30 -19.86 22.66 -6.42
C ASP A 30 -18.58 21.81 -6.39
N THR A 31 -17.65 22.11 -5.48
CA THR A 31 -16.39 21.36 -5.39
C THR A 31 -16.63 19.89 -5.01
N ALA A 32 -17.56 19.61 -4.09
CA ALA A 32 -17.96 18.24 -3.73
C ALA A 32 -18.51 17.46 -4.94
N ARG A 33 -19.33 18.10 -5.79
CA ARG A 33 -19.82 17.50 -7.03
C ARG A 33 -18.68 17.13 -7.98
N TRP A 34 -17.67 17.99 -8.13
CA TRP A 34 -16.49 17.66 -8.93
C TRP A 34 -15.66 16.53 -8.30
N VAL A 35 -15.45 16.52 -6.96
CA VAL A 35 -14.75 15.42 -6.27
C VAL A 35 -15.52 14.10 -6.46
N PHE A 36 -16.84 14.11 -6.35
CA PHE A 36 -17.70 12.93 -6.49
C PHE A 36 -17.56 12.27 -7.87
N LEU A 37 -17.59 13.06 -8.95
CA LEU A 37 -17.38 12.56 -10.31
C LEU A 37 -15.95 12.06 -10.52
N ASP A 38 -14.94 12.83 -10.10
CA ASP A 38 -13.52 12.46 -10.23
C ASP A 38 -13.21 11.13 -9.50
N THR A 39 -13.73 11.00 -8.28
CA THR A 39 -13.53 9.85 -7.40
C THR A 39 -14.20 8.59 -7.95
N LEU A 40 -15.45 8.69 -8.44
CA LEU A 40 -16.13 7.57 -9.10
C LEU A 40 -15.41 7.16 -10.39
N GLY A 41 -14.92 8.13 -11.18
CA GLY A 41 -14.07 7.86 -12.33
C GLY A 41 -12.79 7.11 -11.93
N CYS A 42 -12.11 7.51 -10.86
CA CYS A 42 -10.92 6.81 -10.37
C CYS A 42 -11.22 5.38 -9.90
N GLY A 43 -12.39 5.13 -9.32
CA GLY A 43 -12.84 3.78 -8.95
C GLY A 43 -12.98 2.85 -10.16
N LEU A 44 -13.64 3.33 -11.21
CA LEU A 44 -13.81 2.58 -12.45
C LEU A 44 -12.47 2.28 -13.12
N GLU A 45 -11.60 3.28 -13.28
CA GLU A 45 -10.25 3.07 -13.82
C GLU A 45 -9.44 2.04 -13.00
N GLY A 46 -9.64 1.99 -11.68
CA GLY A 46 -9.10 0.95 -10.80
C GLY A 46 -9.52 -0.48 -11.16
N LEU A 47 -10.74 -0.68 -11.67
CA LEU A 47 -11.25 -2.00 -12.09
C LEU A 47 -10.51 -2.58 -13.31
N ARG A 48 -9.78 -1.76 -14.07
CA ARG A 48 -8.92 -2.24 -15.17
C ARG A 48 -7.71 -3.03 -14.67
N PHE A 49 -7.37 -2.92 -13.38
CA PHE A 49 -6.18 -3.51 -12.79
C PHE A 49 -6.55 -4.77 -11.99
N LYS A 50 -6.09 -5.94 -12.47
CA LYS A 50 -6.29 -7.24 -11.80
C LYS A 50 -5.85 -7.26 -10.34
N GLU A 51 -4.83 -6.47 -10.00
CA GLU A 51 -4.34 -6.33 -8.62
C GLU A 51 -5.36 -5.65 -7.69
N CYS A 52 -6.25 -4.81 -8.22
CA CYS A 52 -7.40 -4.25 -7.51
C CYS A 52 -8.54 -5.29 -7.45
N THR A 53 -9.00 -5.76 -8.62
CA THR A 53 -10.23 -6.56 -8.71
C THR A 53 -10.16 -7.90 -7.99
N LYS A 54 -8.97 -8.49 -7.83
CA LYS A 54 -8.77 -9.71 -7.03
C LYS A 54 -9.06 -9.56 -5.53
N LEU A 55 -9.26 -8.33 -5.03
CA LEU A 55 -9.64 -8.04 -3.64
C LEU A 55 -11.12 -7.67 -3.51
N LEU A 56 -11.85 -7.52 -4.63
CA LEU A 56 -13.25 -7.10 -4.66
C LEU A 56 -14.20 -8.31 -4.65
N GLY A 57 -15.48 -8.03 -4.45
CA GLY A 57 -16.56 -9.02 -4.41
C GLY A 57 -16.91 -9.49 -3.00
N PRO A 58 -17.78 -10.52 -2.89
CA PRO A 58 -18.19 -11.10 -1.62
C PRO A 58 -17.10 -12.02 -1.03
N ILE A 59 -16.93 -11.98 0.29
CA ILE A 59 -15.94 -12.79 1.03
C ILE A 59 -16.13 -14.31 0.78
N VAL A 60 -17.37 -14.74 0.55
CA VAL A 60 -17.71 -16.09 0.08
C VAL A 60 -18.44 -15.96 -1.26
N PRO A 61 -17.88 -16.49 -2.37
CA PRO A 61 -18.55 -16.49 -3.67
C PRO A 61 -19.95 -17.09 -3.61
N GLY A 62 -20.91 -16.47 -4.31
CA GLY A 62 -22.33 -16.86 -4.25
C GLY A 62 -23.11 -16.35 -3.03
N THR A 63 -22.51 -15.51 -2.17
CA THR A 63 -23.26 -14.81 -1.11
C THR A 63 -24.31 -13.89 -1.72
N VAL A 64 -25.57 -14.03 -1.29
CA VAL A 64 -26.68 -13.14 -1.66
C VAL A 64 -27.00 -12.21 -0.50
N VAL A 65 -26.99 -10.89 -0.74
CA VAL A 65 -27.35 -9.87 0.26
C VAL A 65 -28.61 -9.13 -0.18
N PRO A 66 -29.80 -9.47 0.38
CA PRO A 66 -31.03 -8.76 0.08
C PRO A 66 -30.91 -7.25 0.36
N ASN A 67 -31.28 -6.43 -0.62
CA ASN A 67 -31.18 -4.97 -0.56
C ASN A 67 -29.77 -4.41 -0.27
N GLY A 68 -28.72 -5.22 -0.46
CA GLY A 68 -27.34 -4.84 -0.20
C GLY A 68 -26.83 -3.67 -1.06
N THR A 69 -25.74 -3.05 -0.62
CA THR A 69 -24.95 -2.07 -1.37
C THR A 69 -24.54 -2.66 -2.72
N LYS A 70 -24.80 -1.98 -3.83
CA LYS A 70 -24.18 -2.30 -5.12
C LYS A 70 -22.85 -1.56 -5.31
N VAL A 71 -21.89 -2.22 -5.95
CA VAL A 71 -20.55 -1.69 -6.19
C VAL A 71 -20.45 -1.18 -7.64
N PRO A 72 -20.22 0.13 -7.89
CA PRO A 72 -20.12 0.72 -9.23
C PRO A 72 -19.13 -0.01 -10.14
N GLY A 73 -19.48 -0.19 -11.42
CA GLY A 73 -18.67 -0.89 -12.41
C GLY A 73 -18.64 -2.41 -12.27
N THR A 74 -19.44 -3.00 -11.36
CA THR A 74 -19.54 -4.44 -11.15
C THR A 74 -21.01 -4.90 -11.08
N ASP A 75 -21.23 -6.21 -10.94
CA ASP A 75 -22.52 -6.83 -10.62
C ASP A 75 -22.69 -7.09 -9.11
N PHE A 76 -21.67 -6.78 -8.29
CA PHE A 76 -21.64 -7.17 -6.88
C PHE A 76 -22.69 -6.43 -6.05
N GLN A 77 -23.52 -7.20 -5.33
CA GLN A 77 -24.41 -6.71 -4.28
C GLN A 77 -23.99 -7.29 -2.92
N LEU A 78 -23.55 -6.42 -2.01
CA LEU A 78 -22.82 -6.75 -0.78
C LEU A 78 -23.52 -6.15 0.45
N ASP A 79 -23.11 -6.56 1.64
CA ASP A 79 -23.47 -5.86 2.87
C ASP A 79 -22.77 -4.48 2.92
N PRO A 80 -23.28 -3.49 3.68
CA PRO A 80 -22.70 -2.14 3.69
C PRO A 80 -21.28 -2.06 4.25
N VAL A 81 -20.82 -3.06 5.01
CA VAL A 81 -19.45 -3.12 5.53
C VAL A 81 -18.49 -3.55 4.40
N ASN A 82 -18.77 -4.66 3.72
CA ASN A 82 -17.95 -5.11 2.59
C ASN A 82 -18.11 -4.22 1.34
N GLY A 83 -19.29 -3.63 1.13
CA GLY A 83 -19.52 -2.59 0.11
C GLY A 83 -18.62 -1.37 0.34
N ALA A 84 -18.47 -0.92 1.59
CA ALA A 84 -17.58 0.18 1.94
C ALA A 84 -16.10 -0.15 1.72
N PHE A 85 -15.68 -1.41 1.93
CA PHE A 85 -14.35 -1.88 1.51
C PHE A 85 -14.18 -1.76 -0.01
N ASN A 86 -15.11 -2.34 -0.76
CA ASN A 86 -15.02 -2.47 -2.20
C ASN A 86 -14.93 -1.10 -2.89
N ILE A 87 -15.83 -0.19 -2.54
CA ILE A 87 -15.85 1.18 -3.09
C ILE A 87 -14.61 1.95 -2.64
N GLY A 88 -14.25 1.92 -1.34
CA GLY A 88 -13.09 2.63 -0.81
C GLY A 88 -11.74 2.12 -1.35
N ALA A 89 -11.65 0.82 -1.67
CA ALA A 89 -10.44 0.22 -2.25
C ALA A 89 -10.26 0.58 -3.73
N MET A 90 -11.34 0.62 -4.53
CA MET A 90 -11.22 0.98 -5.95
C MET A 90 -10.89 2.46 -6.15
N ILE A 91 -11.58 3.38 -5.46
CA ILE A 91 -11.43 4.82 -5.69
C ILE A 91 -10.04 5.33 -5.35
N ARG A 92 -9.39 4.71 -4.35
CA ARG A 92 -8.03 5.02 -3.91
C ARG A 92 -6.95 4.24 -4.67
N TRP A 93 -7.32 3.25 -5.48
CA TRP A 93 -6.39 2.20 -5.92
C TRP A 93 -5.14 2.74 -6.61
N LEU A 94 -5.37 3.61 -7.60
CA LEU A 94 -4.35 4.15 -8.52
C LEU A 94 -3.69 5.43 -8.02
N ASP A 95 -3.96 5.86 -6.78
CA ASP A 95 -3.44 7.12 -6.24
C ASP A 95 -3.82 8.32 -7.13
N TYR A 96 -5.00 8.28 -7.77
CA TYR A 96 -5.42 9.27 -8.78
C TYR A 96 -6.67 10.08 -8.37
N ASN A 97 -7.23 9.80 -7.18
CA ASN A 97 -8.31 10.58 -6.57
C ASN A 97 -7.79 11.91 -5.96
N ASP A 98 -8.58 12.53 -5.09
CA ASP A 98 -8.26 13.81 -4.46
C ASP A 98 -7.02 13.75 -3.53
N CYS A 99 -6.64 14.89 -2.97
CA CYS A 99 -5.60 14.99 -1.96
C CYS A 99 -5.81 16.18 -1.03
N TRP A 100 -5.37 16.02 0.22
CA TRP A 100 -5.21 17.07 1.22
C TRP A 100 -3.82 16.99 1.84
N LEU A 101 -3.08 18.09 1.79
CA LEU A 101 -1.68 18.18 2.23
C LEU A 101 -1.54 19.15 3.39
N ALA A 102 -1.08 18.67 4.54
CA ALA A 102 -0.84 19.48 5.74
C ALA A 102 0.27 18.84 6.62
N ALA A 103 0.16 18.92 7.95
CA ALA A 103 1.05 18.21 8.87
C ALA A 103 0.89 16.67 8.78
N GLU A 104 -0.31 16.22 8.40
CA GLU A 104 -0.55 14.91 7.80
C GLU A 104 -1.02 15.06 6.35
N TRP A 105 -0.77 14.06 5.52
CA TRP A 105 -1.30 13.97 4.15
C TRP A 105 -2.45 12.96 4.11
N GLY A 106 -3.43 13.14 3.24
CA GLY A 106 -4.48 12.14 3.03
C GLY A 106 -5.33 12.41 1.79
N HIS A 107 -6.33 11.57 1.56
CA HIS A 107 -7.23 11.66 0.42
C HIS A 107 -8.67 11.65 0.98
N PRO A 108 -9.26 12.81 1.29
CA PRO A 108 -10.55 12.83 1.98
C PRO A 108 -11.72 12.27 1.16
N SER A 109 -11.58 12.16 -0.17
CA SER A 109 -12.49 11.40 -1.03
C SER A 109 -12.59 9.91 -0.69
N ASP A 110 -11.58 9.32 -0.01
CA ASP A 110 -11.60 7.91 0.42
C ASP A 110 -12.87 7.56 1.23
N ASN A 111 -13.35 8.51 2.05
CA ASN A 111 -14.57 8.36 2.86
C ASN A 111 -15.84 8.09 2.04
N LEU A 112 -15.83 8.38 0.72
CA LEU A 112 -16.94 8.05 -0.18
C LEU A 112 -17.25 6.55 -0.18
N GLY A 113 -16.26 5.69 0.11
CA GLY A 113 -16.47 4.26 0.31
C GLY A 113 -17.53 3.97 1.37
N ALA A 114 -17.37 4.52 2.58
CA ALA A 114 -18.33 4.35 3.67
C ALA A 114 -19.66 5.08 3.41
N ILE A 115 -19.60 6.33 2.89
CA ILE A 115 -20.79 7.17 2.67
C ILE A 115 -21.71 6.56 1.61
N LEU A 116 -21.18 6.22 0.43
CA LEU A 116 -21.97 5.71 -0.69
C LEU A 116 -22.55 4.33 -0.37
N ALA A 117 -21.77 3.46 0.27
CA ALA A 117 -22.23 2.13 0.66
C ALA A 117 -23.44 2.17 1.61
N VAL A 118 -23.37 3.02 2.65
CA VAL A 118 -24.45 3.17 3.63
C VAL A 118 -25.68 3.83 3.00
N ALA A 119 -25.52 4.87 2.18
CA ALA A 119 -26.64 5.55 1.53
C ALA A 119 -27.39 4.62 0.55
N ASP A 120 -26.67 3.88 -0.29
CA ASP A 120 -27.24 2.92 -1.25
C ASP A 120 -28.01 1.79 -0.54
N TRP A 121 -27.41 1.19 0.49
CA TRP A 121 -28.04 0.13 1.29
C TRP A 121 -29.29 0.61 2.05
N VAL A 122 -29.24 1.79 2.67
CA VAL A 122 -30.39 2.37 3.39
C VAL A 122 -31.53 2.65 2.41
N ASN A 123 -31.25 3.25 1.24
CA ASN A 123 -32.26 3.50 0.22
C ASN A 123 -32.93 2.21 -0.26
N ARG A 124 -32.15 1.20 -0.67
CA ARG A 124 -32.68 -0.08 -1.17
C ARG A 124 -33.50 -0.79 -0.09
N THR A 125 -33.03 -0.77 1.15
CA THR A 125 -33.74 -1.38 2.29
C THR A 125 -35.06 -0.65 2.57
N ASN A 126 -35.08 0.68 2.54
CA ASN A 126 -36.27 1.48 2.82
C ASN A 126 -37.30 1.43 1.66
N LYS A 127 -36.85 1.47 0.40
CA LYS A 127 -37.73 1.24 -0.78
C LYS A 127 -38.33 -0.17 -0.79
N ALA A 128 -37.66 -1.15 -0.17
CA ALA A 128 -38.18 -2.51 0.05
C ALA A 128 -39.05 -2.66 1.33
N GLY A 129 -39.47 -1.56 1.97
CA GLY A 129 -40.34 -1.57 3.15
C GLY A 129 -39.63 -1.62 4.51
N GLY A 130 -38.30 -1.45 4.53
CA GLY A 130 -37.52 -1.24 5.74
C GLY A 130 -37.67 0.17 6.33
N ASN A 131 -37.05 0.39 7.49
CA ASN A 131 -37.11 1.66 8.24
C ASN A 131 -35.76 2.03 8.89
N LEU A 132 -34.67 1.91 8.12
CA LEU A 132 -33.34 2.39 8.53
C LEU A 132 -33.30 3.92 8.48
N ALA A 133 -32.51 4.56 9.34
CA ALA A 133 -32.39 6.03 9.40
C ALA A 133 -33.74 6.78 9.43
N GLY A 134 -34.74 6.22 10.14
CA GLY A 134 -36.09 6.79 10.23
C GLY A 134 -36.88 6.77 8.90
N GLY A 135 -36.53 5.87 7.97
CA GLY A 135 -37.19 5.74 6.67
C GLY A 135 -36.68 6.70 5.61
N LYS A 136 -35.57 7.42 5.87
CA LYS A 136 -34.99 8.37 4.91
C LYS A 136 -34.61 7.66 3.59
N ILE A 137 -34.91 8.33 2.49
CA ILE A 137 -34.33 8.08 1.17
C ILE A 137 -33.32 9.20 0.92
N PHE A 138 -32.05 8.84 0.78
CA PHE A 138 -30.96 9.77 0.46
C PHE A 138 -30.97 10.16 -1.01
N THR A 139 -30.65 11.42 -1.29
CA THR A 139 -30.28 11.88 -2.64
C THR A 139 -28.78 12.08 -2.78
N VAL A 140 -28.28 12.30 -4.00
CA VAL A 140 -26.86 12.64 -4.20
C VAL A 140 -26.47 13.90 -3.40
N ARG A 141 -27.38 14.86 -3.17
CA ARG A 141 -27.09 16.04 -2.32
C ARG A 141 -26.70 15.66 -0.88
N ASP A 142 -27.35 14.66 -0.30
CA ASP A 142 -26.98 14.15 1.02
C ASP A 142 -25.57 13.53 1.02
N VAL A 143 -25.21 12.82 -0.06
CA VAL A 143 -23.86 12.27 -0.25
C VAL A 143 -22.82 13.39 -0.38
N LEU A 144 -23.14 14.48 -1.11
CA LEU A 144 -22.24 15.64 -1.20
C LEU A 144 -22.06 16.34 0.17
N GLU A 145 -23.12 16.49 0.97
CA GLU A 145 -23.00 17.07 2.32
C GLU A 145 -22.19 16.16 3.26
N ALA A 146 -22.44 14.84 3.20
CA ALA A 146 -21.67 13.84 3.94
C ALA A 146 -20.18 13.85 3.53
N MET A 147 -19.87 14.01 2.24
CA MET A 147 -18.51 14.18 1.75
C MET A 147 -17.85 15.43 2.34
N ILE A 148 -18.51 16.60 2.28
CA ILE A 148 -17.99 17.85 2.86
C ILE A 148 -17.67 17.66 4.35
N LYS A 149 -18.57 17.02 5.10
CA LYS A 149 -18.36 16.74 6.53
C LYS A 149 -17.19 15.80 6.80
N ALA A 150 -17.04 14.74 6.01
CA ALA A 150 -15.90 13.84 6.13
C ALA A 150 -14.57 14.53 5.77
N HIS A 151 -14.58 15.38 4.73
CA HIS A 151 -13.43 16.20 4.33
C HIS A 151 -13.00 17.12 5.46
N GLU A 152 -13.93 17.84 6.07
CA GLU A 152 -13.61 18.80 7.14
C GLU A 152 -13.04 18.11 8.39
N ILE A 153 -13.61 16.97 8.82
CA ILE A 153 -13.10 16.23 9.99
C ILE A 153 -11.67 15.73 9.75
N GLN A 154 -11.47 15.00 8.65
CA GLN A 154 -10.16 14.44 8.31
C GLN A 154 -9.12 15.54 8.05
N GLY A 155 -9.49 16.56 7.28
CA GLY A 155 -8.57 17.61 6.88
C GLY A 155 -8.22 18.58 8.01
N CYS A 156 -9.16 18.96 8.88
CA CYS A 156 -8.88 19.82 10.03
C CYS A 156 -8.09 19.08 11.13
N LEU A 157 -8.28 17.77 11.31
CA LEU A 157 -7.37 16.97 12.12
C LEU A 157 -5.96 16.94 11.50
N ALA A 158 -5.86 16.72 10.18
CA ALA A 158 -4.57 16.70 9.47
C ALA A 158 -3.80 18.05 9.46
N LEU A 159 -4.47 19.19 9.74
CA LEU A 159 -3.86 20.52 9.68
C LEU A 159 -2.59 20.63 10.54
N LEU A 160 -2.67 20.23 11.81
CA LEU A 160 -1.56 20.32 12.78
C LEU A 160 -1.13 18.96 13.35
N ASN A 161 -1.94 17.90 13.19
CA ASN A 161 -1.72 16.62 13.87
C ASN A 161 -1.11 15.59 12.91
N SER A 162 0.16 15.27 13.12
CA SER A 162 0.96 14.43 12.23
C SER A 162 1.07 13.00 12.75
N PHE A 163 0.33 12.06 12.15
CA PHE A 163 0.31 10.65 12.54
C PHE A 163 1.54 9.91 11.98
N ASN A 164 2.04 10.33 10.82
CA ASN A 164 3.30 9.86 10.26
C ASN A 164 4.50 10.12 11.18
N ARG A 165 4.54 11.24 11.93
CA ARG A 165 5.57 11.53 12.96
C ARG A 165 5.48 10.66 14.23
N VAL A 166 4.43 9.84 14.37
CA VAL A 166 4.31 8.79 15.39
C VAL A 166 4.25 7.37 14.81
N GLY A 167 4.43 7.21 13.49
CA GLY A 167 4.47 5.92 12.79
C GLY A 167 3.11 5.34 12.37
N LEU A 168 2.01 6.04 12.66
CA LEU A 168 0.64 5.62 12.37
C LEU A 168 0.14 6.15 11.02
N ASP A 169 -0.73 5.38 10.38
CA ASP A 169 -1.25 5.70 9.04
C ASP A 169 -2.46 6.63 9.06
N HIS A 170 -2.48 7.59 8.13
CA HIS A 170 -3.53 8.59 7.97
C HIS A 170 -4.95 8.01 7.83
N VAL A 171 -5.09 6.72 7.51
CA VAL A 171 -6.40 6.06 7.45
C VAL A 171 -7.09 5.96 8.82
N VAL A 172 -6.40 6.27 9.93
CA VAL A 172 -7.08 6.60 11.21
C VAL A 172 -8.06 7.77 11.05
N LEU A 173 -7.71 8.79 10.26
CA LEU A 173 -8.57 9.94 10.01
C LEU A 173 -9.73 9.60 9.08
N VAL A 174 -9.51 8.75 8.07
CA VAL A 174 -10.58 8.16 7.24
C VAL A 174 -11.55 7.37 8.13
N LYS A 175 -11.02 6.50 9.01
CA LYS A 175 -11.82 5.72 9.96
C LYS A 175 -12.68 6.62 10.86
N VAL A 176 -12.10 7.66 11.45
CA VAL A 176 -12.77 8.59 12.36
C VAL A 176 -13.83 9.43 11.63
N ALA A 177 -13.47 10.05 10.49
CA ALA A 177 -14.37 10.90 9.71
C ALA A 177 -15.54 10.10 9.12
N SER A 178 -15.26 8.94 8.51
CA SER A 178 -16.29 8.01 8.05
C SER A 178 -17.20 7.57 9.19
N THR A 179 -16.66 7.20 10.37
CA THR A 179 -17.47 6.71 11.50
C THR A 179 -18.43 7.79 11.99
N ALA A 180 -17.97 9.04 12.13
CA ALA A 180 -18.81 10.16 12.54
C ALA A 180 -19.96 10.41 11.55
N VAL A 181 -19.62 10.48 10.25
CA VAL A 181 -20.59 10.81 9.19
C VAL A 181 -21.59 9.68 8.97
N VAL A 182 -21.17 8.41 8.85
CA VAL A 182 -22.14 7.31 8.66
C VAL A 182 -22.99 7.06 9.91
N SER A 183 -22.50 7.37 11.11
CA SER A 183 -23.32 7.34 12.33
C SER A 183 -24.46 8.36 12.25
N GLN A 184 -24.18 9.58 11.77
CA GLN A 184 -25.21 10.60 11.54
C GLN A 184 -26.19 10.19 10.44
N MET A 185 -25.70 9.62 9.33
CA MET A 185 -26.54 9.10 8.25
C MET A 185 -27.46 7.96 8.73
N LEU A 186 -26.98 7.08 9.62
CA LEU A 186 -27.79 6.01 10.22
C LEU A 186 -28.88 6.51 11.20
N GLY A 187 -28.95 7.83 11.46
CA GLY A 187 -29.90 8.44 12.37
C GLY A 187 -29.55 8.29 13.85
N LEU A 188 -28.27 8.07 14.17
CA LEU A 188 -27.81 7.96 15.56
C LEU A 188 -27.79 9.34 16.24
N SER A 189 -28.11 9.36 17.54
CA SER A 189 -28.08 10.59 18.35
C SER A 189 -26.65 11.15 18.53
N GLU A 190 -26.50 12.43 18.89
CA GLU A 190 -25.18 13.05 19.15
C GLU A 190 -24.33 12.23 20.14
N LYS A 191 -24.94 11.68 21.20
CA LYS A 191 -24.24 10.78 22.14
C LYS A 191 -23.75 9.51 21.44
N GLN A 192 -24.57 8.86 20.61
CA GLN A 192 -24.18 7.65 19.88
C GLN A 192 -23.15 7.93 18.80
N ILE A 193 -23.16 9.12 18.18
CA ILE A 193 -22.10 9.56 17.27
C ILE A 193 -20.79 9.72 18.06
N ALA A 194 -20.81 10.35 19.24
CA ALA A 194 -19.66 10.43 20.13
C ALA A 194 -19.19 9.03 20.56
N ASP A 195 -20.10 8.14 20.97
CA ASP A 195 -19.79 6.73 21.29
C ASP A 195 -19.04 6.04 20.14
N ALA A 196 -19.57 6.13 18.91
CA ALA A 196 -18.97 5.54 17.72
C ALA A 196 -17.60 6.15 17.38
N VAL A 197 -17.43 7.47 17.52
CA VAL A 197 -16.13 8.14 17.33
C VAL A 197 -15.12 7.69 18.38
N THR A 198 -15.51 7.47 19.65
CA THR A 198 -14.60 6.88 20.64
C THR A 198 -14.19 5.45 20.28
N GLN A 199 -15.13 4.65 19.75
CA GLN A 199 -14.87 3.30 19.25
C GLN A 199 -13.92 3.30 18.03
N ALA A 200 -13.87 4.38 17.24
CA ALA A 200 -12.88 4.55 16.15
C ALA A 200 -11.47 4.93 16.65
N TRP A 201 -11.36 5.68 17.75
CA TRP A 201 -10.08 6.08 18.35
C TRP A 201 -9.43 4.98 19.20
N VAL A 202 -10.22 4.20 19.96
CA VAL A 202 -9.72 3.07 20.78
C VAL A 202 -9.26 1.88 19.92
N ASP A 203 -9.62 1.89 18.64
CA ASP A 203 -9.37 0.80 17.71
C ASP A 203 -7.89 0.61 17.37
N GLY A 204 -7.53 -0.57 16.86
CA GLY A 204 -6.21 -0.82 16.30
C GLY A 204 -5.93 0.10 15.10
N GLN A 205 -4.93 0.96 15.22
CA GLN A 205 -4.50 1.86 14.15
C GLN A 205 -3.31 1.26 13.41
N SER A 206 -3.34 1.25 12.08
CA SER A 206 -2.31 0.61 11.27
C SER A 206 -1.01 1.43 11.22
N LEU A 207 0.14 0.74 11.21
CA LEU A 207 1.45 1.33 10.92
C LEU A 207 1.56 1.77 9.44
N ARG A 208 2.41 2.75 9.14
CA ARG A 208 2.70 3.19 7.74
C ARG A 208 3.63 2.28 6.94
N THR A 209 4.07 1.14 7.48
CA THR A 209 5.19 0.34 6.92
C THR A 209 5.02 0.01 5.44
N TYR A 210 3.80 -0.26 4.97
CA TYR A 210 3.47 -0.56 3.57
C TYR A 210 3.57 0.64 2.60
N ARG A 211 3.85 1.85 3.09
CA ARG A 211 4.09 3.06 2.28
C ARG A 211 5.57 3.45 2.21
N HIS A 212 6.47 2.75 2.92
CA HIS A 212 7.87 3.14 3.06
C HIS A 212 8.83 2.02 2.67
N SER A 213 9.90 2.40 1.96
CA SER A 213 10.98 1.49 1.55
C SER A 213 11.65 0.83 2.77
N PRO A 214 12.01 -0.47 2.73
CA PRO A 214 11.91 -1.40 1.60
C PRO A 214 10.57 -2.12 1.47
N ASN A 215 9.55 -1.78 2.28
CA ASN A 215 8.30 -2.55 2.41
C ASN A 215 7.11 -1.94 1.64
N THR A 216 7.36 -1.01 0.71
CA THR A 216 6.32 -0.37 -0.10
C THR A 216 5.51 -1.41 -0.87
N MET A 217 4.20 -1.48 -0.67
CA MET A 217 3.35 -2.51 -1.28
C MET A 217 1.89 -2.05 -1.49
N SER A 218 1.11 -2.86 -2.21
CA SER A 218 -0.29 -2.57 -2.58
C SER A 218 -1.25 -2.27 -1.42
N ARG A 219 -0.91 -2.57 -0.15
CA ARG A 219 -1.71 -2.11 1.00
C ARG A 219 -1.83 -0.59 1.07
N LYS A 220 -0.91 0.18 0.48
CA LYS A 220 -1.06 1.65 0.34
C LYS A 220 -2.35 2.06 -0.39
N SER A 221 -2.84 1.19 -1.29
CA SER A 221 -3.96 1.44 -2.20
C SER A 221 -5.31 1.00 -1.63
N TRP A 222 -5.35 0.04 -0.69
CA TRP A 222 -6.60 -0.46 -0.09
C TRP A 222 -6.77 -0.20 1.42
N ALA A 223 -5.75 0.29 2.12
CA ALA A 223 -5.85 0.61 3.55
C ALA A 223 -6.96 1.64 3.89
N ALA A 224 -7.35 2.48 2.93
CA ALA A 224 -8.46 3.42 3.08
C ALA A 224 -9.84 2.75 2.97
N GLY A 225 -9.98 1.75 2.09
CA GLY A 225 -11.16 0.87 2.03
C GLY A 225 -11.30 0.01 3.30
N ASP A 226 -10.18 -0.50 3.83
CA ASP A 226 -10.10 -1.18 5.14
C ASP A 226 -10.58 -0.27 6.28
N ALA A 227 -10.18 1.01 6.29
CA ALA A 227 -10.70 2.00 7.23
C ALA A 227 -12.20 2.33 7.05
N CYS A 228 -12.69 2.40 5.81
CA CYS A 228 -14.12 2.59 5.51
C CYS A 228 -14.97 1.39 5.98
N GLN A 229 -14.51 0.17 5.69
CA GLN A 229 -15.10 -1.08 6.18
C GLN A 229 -15.18 -1.05 7.71
N ARG A 230 -14.08 -0.68 8.38
CA ARG A 230 -14.00 -0.60 9.83
C ARG A 230 -14.97 0.44 10.38
N ALA A 231 -15.06 1.62 9.76
CA ALA A 231 -15.94 2.70 10.19
C ALA A 231 -17.43 2.29 10.20
N VAL A 232 -17.92 1.72 9.09
CA VAL A 232 -19.32 1.24 9.00
C VAL A 232 -19.57 0.12 10.04
N ASN A 233 -18.61 -0.78 10.23
CA ASN A 233 -18.68 -1.87 11.20
C ASN A 233 -18.69 -1.38 12.68
N LEU A 234 -18.07 -0.24 12.99
CA LEU A 234 -18.12 0.39 14.32
C LEU A 234 -19.45 1.11 14.54
N ALA A 235 -19.91 1.91 13.58
CA ALA A 235 -21.21 2.59 13.64
C ALA A 235 -22.37 1.58 13.81
N LEU A 236 -22.35 0.45 13.09
CA LEU A 236 -23.36 -0.60 13.19
C LEU A 236 -23.33 -1.41 14.51
N LYS A 237 -22.29 -1.27 15.35
CA LYS A 237 -22.27 -1.81 16.72
C LYS A 237 -22.91 -0.82 17.70
N VAL A 238 -22.57 0.46 17.61
CA VAL A 238 -23.16 1.50 18.45
C VAL A 238 -24.65 1.72 18.13
N ALA A 239 -25.05 1.51 16.87
CA ALA A 239 -26.46 1.41 16.48
C ALA A 239 -27.23 0.27 17.19
N LYS A 240 -26.54 -0.75 17.70
CA LYS A 240 -27.10 -1.86 18.48
C LYS A 240 -26.97 -1.66 20.01
N GLY A 241 -26.48 -0.50 20.45
CA GLY A 241 -26.37 -0.14 21.87
C GLY A 241 -24.98 -0.32 22.50
N GLU A 242 -23.94 -0.61 21.71
CA GLU A 242 -22.56 -0.63 22.22
C GLU A 242 -22.14 0.76 22.74
N PRO A 243 -21.69 0.90 24.00
CA PRO A 243 -21.31 2.20 24.58
C PRO A 243 -19.93 2.68 24.12
N GLY A 244 -19.68 3.99 24.27
CA GLY A 244 -18.39 4.61 24.06
C GLY A 244 -17.47 4.64 25.28
N ILE A 245 -16.28 5.18 25.04
CA ILE A 245 -15.19 5.37 26.00
C ILE A 245 -14.93 6.88 26.13
N PRO A 246 -15.57 7.61 27.08
CA PRO A 246 -15.58 9.07 27.05
C PRO A 246 -14.19 9.73 27.01
N THR A 247 -13.23 9.22 27.79
CA THR A 247 -11.86 9.72 27.88
C THR A 247 -10.88 8.92 27.01
N VAL A 248 -11.29 8.51 25.80
CA VAL A 248 -10.47 7.65 24.91
C VAL A 248 -9.14 8.29 24.50
N LEU A 249 -9.09 9.63 24.39
CA LEU A 249 -7.87 10.36 24.05
C LEU A 249 -7.08 10.68 25.32
N SER A 250 -7.74 11.17 26.36
CA SER A 250 -7.09 11.78 27.53
C SER A 250 -6.86 10.87 28.76
N ALA A 251 -7.33 9.62 28.76
CA ALA A 251 -7.12 8.71 29.89
C ALA A 251 -5.62 8.54 30.18
N PRO A 252 -5.12 8.83 31.40
CA PRO A 252 -3.72 8.65 31.72
C PRO A 252 -3.25 7.21 31.51
N ILE A 253 -2.06 7.03 30.94
CA ILE A 253 -1.39 5.76 30.59
C ILE A 253 -2.07 4.99 29.45
N TRP A 254 -3.39 5.06 29.30
CA TRP A 254 -4.18 4.17 28.43
C TRP A 254 -4.91 4.86 27.28
N GLY A 255 -4.98 6.19 27.28
CA GLY A 255 -5.60 6.99 26.24
C GLY A 255 -4.71 7.17 25.01
N PHE A 256 -5.33 7.51 23.87
CA PHE A 256 -4.65 7.69 22.59
C PHE A 256 -3.47 8.66 22.68
N TYR A 257 -3.58 9.74 23.45
CA TYR A 257 -2.51 10.74 23.58
C TYR A 257 -1.25 10.14 24.20
N ASP A 258 -1.36 9.46 25.34
CA ASP A 258 -0.22 8.85 26.03
C ASP A 258 0.36 7.66 25.23
N VAL A 259 -0.50 6.75 24.75
CA VAL A 259 -0.08 5.49 24.12
C VAL A 259 0.44 5.69 22.69
N LEU A 260 -0.23 6.53 21.89
CA LEU A 260 -0.05 6.60 20.44
C LEU A 260 0.36 7.99 19.93
N PHE A 261 0.16 9.06 20.69
CA PHE A 261 0.52 10.43 20.31
C PHE A 261 1.67 11.05 21.15
N LYS A 262 2.45 10.20 21.85
CA LYS A 262 3.64 10.57 22.64
C LYS A 262 3.35 11.61 23.74
N GLY A 263 2.17 11.53 24.37
CA GLY A 263 1.69 12.46 25.40
C GLY A 263 1.22 13.82 24.88
N ASN A 264 1.21 14.04 23.56
CA ASN A 264 0.72 15.29 22.97
C ASN A 264 -0.82 15.23 22.82
N LYS A 265 -1.48 16.37 22.93
CA LYS A 265 -2.90 16.54 22.56
C LYS A 265 -3.03 16.97 21.10
N PHE A 266 -4.21 16.76 20.50
CA PHE A 266 -4.50 17.33 19.19
C PHE A 266 -4.58 18.87 19.26
N GLN A 267 -4.16 19.51 18.18
CA GLN A 267 -4.19 20.96 17.99
C GLN A 267 -5.05 21.30 16.77
N PHE A 268 -5.76 22.43 16.83
CA PHE A 268 -6.67 22.88 15.78
C PHE A 268 -6.44 24.37 15.52
N GLN A 269 -6.12 24.74 14.28
CA GLN A 269 -6.01 26.15 13.87
C GLN A 269 -7.38 26.78 13.50
N ARG A 270 -8.45 25.98 13.43
CA ARG A 270 -9.79 26.40 13.05
C ARG A 270 -10.86 25.41 13.56
N PRO A 271 -12.11 25.85 13.82
CA PRO A 271 -13.24 24.96 13.99
C PRO A 271 -13.65 24.33 12.64
N TYR A 272 -14.40 23.22 12.70
CA TYR A 272 -14.97 22.57 11.51
C TYR A 272 -16.06 23.44 10.84
N GLY A 273 -15.91 23.68 9.53
CA GLY A 273 -16.90 24.33 8.65
C GLY A 273 -17.02 23.59 7.30
N SER A 274 -16.39 24.14 6.26
CA SER A 274 -16.32 23.55 4.90
C SER A 274 -14.99 23.85 4.16
N TYR A 275 -13.98 24.34 4.88
CA TYR A 275 -12.71 24.82 4.30
C TYR A 275 -11.95 23.74 3.53
N VAL A 276 -11.95 22.50 3.99
CA VAL A 276 -11.18 21.42 3.36
C VAL A 276 -11.73 21.10 1.98
N MET A 277 -13.05 20.99 1.82
CA MET A 277 -13.66 20.78 0.50
C MET A 277 -13.38 21.96 -0.45
N GLU A 278 -13.53 23.19 0.04
CA GLU A 278 -13.30 24.40 -0.76
C GLU A 278 -11.84 24.56 -1.24
N ASN A 279 -10.89 23.91 -0.58
CA ASN A 279 -9.44 24.00 -0.85
C ASN A 279 -8.80 22.65 -1.24
N VAL A 280 -9.61 21.60 -1.46
CA VAL A 280 -9.12 20.24 -1.78
C VAL A 280 -8.31 20.22 -3.08
N LEU A 281 -7.38 19.28 -3.22
CA LEU A 281 -6.52 19.18 -4.39
C LEU A 281 -6.97 18.04 -5.30
N PHE A 282 -7.05 18.28 -6.60
CA PHE A 282 -7.39 17.25 -7.61
C PHE A 282 -6.12 16.75 -8.31
N LYS A 283 -6.00 15.44 -8.54
CA LYS A 283 -5.00 14.89 -9.47
C LYS A 283 -5.61 14.84 -10.87
N VAL A 284 -5.50 15.95 -11.59
CA VAL A 284 -6.22 16.17 -12.86
C VAL A 284 -5.48 15.50 -14.03
N SER A 285 -4.22 15.86 -14.24
CA SER A 285 -3.48 15.50 -15.45
C SER A 285 -2.78 14.14 -15.35
N TYR A 286 -2.22 13.80 -14.19
CA TYR A 286 -1.27 12.69 -14.05
C TYR A 286 -1.59 11.80 -12.82
N PRO A 287 -1.55 10.46 -12.94
CA PRO A 287 -1.65 9.54 -11.82
C PRO A 287 -0.31 9.48 -11.06
N ALA A 288 0.02 10.56 -10.37
CA ALA A 288 1.34 10.80 -9.76
C ALA A 288 1.21 11.19 -8.29
N GLU A 289 2.22 10.88 -7.45
CA GLU A 289 2.29 11.40 -6.07
C GLU A 289 2.24 12.94 -6.10
N PHE A 290 1.46 13.54 -5.19
CA PHE A 290 0.98 14.91 -5.36
C PHE A 290 2.12 15.95 -5.39
N HIS A 291 3.19 15.72 -4.62
CA HIS A 291 4.34 16.63 -4.52
C HIS A 291 5.15 16.72 -5.83
N SER A 292 4.88 15.86 -6.81
CA SER A 292 5.48 15.89 -8.16
C SER A 292 4.62 16.53 -9.25
N GLN A 293 3.34 16.82 -9.02
CA GLN A 293 2.39 17.20 -10.09
C GLN A 293 2.86 18.42 -10.90
N THR A 294 3.43 19.42 -10.22
CA THR A 294 4.03 20.62 -10.83
C THR A 294 5.37 20.35 -11.52
N ALA A 295 6.18 19.43 -11.01
CA ALA A 295 7.43 19.00 -11.66
C ALA A 295 7.17 18.22 -12.95
N VAL A 296 6.08 17.44 -13.01
CA VAL A 296 5.62 16.78 -14.23
C VAL A 296 5.05 17.81 -15.23
N GLU A 297 4.31 18.83 -14.76
CA GLU A 297 3.85 19.92 -15.63
C GLU A 297 5.03 20.75 -16.20
N ALA A 298 6.05 21.04 -15.38
CA ALA A 298 7.29 21.66 -15.85
C ALA A 298 8.03 20.76 -16.86
N SER A 299 8.11 19.45 -16.59
CA SER A 299 8.69 18.46 -17.50
C SER A 299 7.96 18.40 -18.85
N GLN A 300 6.63 18.56 -18.88
CA GLN A 300 5.85 18.62 -20.11
C GLN A 300 6.16 19.87 -20.94
N LYS A 301 6.30 21.03 -20.27
CA LYS A 301 6.69 22.30 -20.91
C LYS A 301 8.11 22.21 -21.49
N ILE A 302 9.05 21.61 -20.75
CA ILE A 302 10.42 21.34 -21.21
C ILE A 302 10.44 20.36 -22.39
N HIS A 303 9.63 19.29 -22.36
CA HIS A 303 9.50 18.35 -23.48
C HIS A 303 9.04 19.06 -24.78
N ALA A 304 8.13 20.03 -24.68
CA ALA A 304 7.71 20.86 -25.81
C ALA A 304 8.84 21.81 -26.29
N GLN A 305 9.58 22.46 -25.37
CA GLN A 305 10.74 23.30 -25.71
C GLN A 305 11.83 22.50 -26.43
N LEU A 306 12.18 21.31 -25.94
CA LEU A 306 13.17 20.42 -26.57
C LEU A 306 12.76 20.07 -28.01
N LYS A 307 11.50 19.69 -28.23
CA LYS A 307 10.96 19.44 -29.58
C LYS A 307 11.04 20.66 -30.50
N GLN A 308 10.77 21.88 -29.99
CA GLN A 308 10.91 23.12 -30.76
C GLN A 308 12.36 23.43 -31.14
N LEU A 309 13.33 23.02 -30.31
CA LEU A 309 14.77 23.14 -30.57
C LEU A 309 15.33 22.00 -31.44
N GLY A 310 14.50 21.05 -31.89
CA GLY A 310 14.94 19.85 -32.62
C GLY A 310 15.72 18.85 -31.75
N LYS A 311 15.58 18.95 -30.42
CA LYS A 311 16.28 18.15 -29.40
C LYS A 311 15.33 17.18 -28.68
N SER A 312 15.92 16.31 -27.87
CA SER A 312 15.26 15.20 -27.17
C SER A 312 15.72 15.09 -25.70
N ALA A 313 15.12 14.16 -24.96
CA ALA A 313 15.59 13.80 -23.62
C ALA A 313 17.01 13.19 -23.58
N ALA A 314 17.54 12.69 -24.71
CA ALA A 314 18.91 12.19 -24.80
C ALA A 314 19.95 13.33 -24.80
N ASP A 315 19.54 14.54 -25.21
CA ASP A 315 20.38 15.73 -25.28
C ASP A 315 20.57 16.40 -23.90
N ILE A 316 19.91 15.89 -22.86
CA ILE A 316 19.99 16.42 -21.48
C ILE A 316 21.23 15.89 -20.77
N LYS A 317 22.07 16.80 -20.29
CA LYS A 317 23.24 16.53 -19.45
C LYS A 317 22.85 16.38 -17.98
N GLY A 318 22.02 17.29 -17.46
CA GLY A 318 21.59 17.32 -16.06
C GLY A 318 20.35 18.17 -15.84
N ILE A 319 19.62 17.93 -14.74
CA ILE A 319 18.47 18.74 -14.31
C ILE A 319 18.59 19.04 -12.82
N THR A 320 18.42 20.31 -12.44
CA THR A 320 18.19 20.71 -11.05
C THR A 320 16.70 20.98 -10.86
N CYS A 321 16.10 20.28 -9.90
CA CYS A 321 14.71 20.42 -9.50
C CYS A 321 14.65 21.11 -8.13
N ARG A 322 14.34 22.42 -8.09
CA ARG A 322 14.13 23.16 -6.85
C ARG A 322 12.71 22.88 -6.35
N THR A 323 12.56 22.50 -5.09
CA THR A 323 11.31 21.92 -4.54
C THR A 323 11.19 22.17 -3.04
N HIS A 324 10.06 21.83 -2.41
CA HIS A 324 9.83 21.95 -0.97
C HIS A 324 10.19 20.66 -0.18
N GLU A 325 10.46 20.80 1.12
CA GLU A 325 10.87 19.75 2.08
C GLU A 325 10.11 18.43 1.91
N ALA A 326 8.78 18.50 1.80
CA ALA A 326 7.91 17.33 1.71
C ALA A 326 8.23 16.48 0.46
N CYS A 327 8.57 17.09 -0.68
CA CYS A 327 8.95 16.34 -1.89
C CYS A 327 10.22 15.53 -1.65
N ILE A 328 11.24 16.14 -1.03
CA ILE A 328 12.54 15.51 -0.76
C ILE A 328 12.35 14.36 0.25
N ARG A 329 11.54 14.56 1.29
CA ARG A 329 11.30 13.54 2.33
C ARG A 329 10.45 12.34 1.86
N ILE A 330 9.63 12.49 0.81
CA ILE A 330 8.69 11.44 0.37
C ILE A 330 9.14 10.75 -0.91
N ILE A 331 9.53 11.51 -1.94
CA ILE A 331 9.64 11.04 -3.32
C ILE A 331 10.97 11.34 -4.02
N ASP A 332 11.96 11.94 -3.36
CA ASP A 332 13.34 11.89 -3.85
C ASP A 332 13.87 10.46 -3.70
N LYS A 333 14.16 9.81 -4.82
CA LYS A 333 14.75 8.46 -4.89
C LYS A 333 15.85 8.37 -5.95
N GLN A 334 16.62 9.45 -6.17
CA GLN A 334 17.56 9.59 -7.31
C GLN A 334 18.43 8.34 -7.56
N PHE A 335 18.92 7.69 -6.49
CA PHE A 335 19.81 6.54 -6.56
C PHE A 335 19.20 5.20 -6.08
N LYS A 336 17.92 5.16 -5.67
CA LYS A 336 17.26 3.88 -5.34
C LYS A 336 17.02 3.08 -6.63
N PRO A 337 17.17 1.74 -6.62
CA PRO A 337 16.49 0.87 -7.58
C PRO A 337 14.97 1.11 -7.65
N MET A 338 14.38 0.88 -8.82
CA MET A 338 12.94 1.06 -9.10
C MET A 338 12.27 -0.30 -9.21
N ASP A 339 12.15 -0.99 -8.07
CA ASP A 339 11.89 -2.43 -8.00
C ASP A 339 10.44 -2.85 -8.32
N ASN A 340 9.49 -1.91 -8.31
CA ASN A 340 8.05 -2.15 -8.43
C ASN A 340 7.29 -0.86 -8.79
N PHE A 341 6.01 -0.99 -9.16
CA PHE A 341 5.06 0.11 -9.45
C PHE A 341 5.08 1.21 -8.37
N ALA A 342 4.95 0.83 -7.09
CA ALA A 342 4.80 1.77 -5.98
C ALA A 342 6.12 2.46 -5.57
N ASP A 343 7.25 2.05 -6.16
CA ASP A 343 8.48 2.81 -6.07
C ASP A 343 8.61 3.89 -7.15
N ARG A 344 8.09 3.60 -8.35
CA ARG A 344 8.10 4.50 -9.53
C ARG A 344 7.08 5.62 -9.40
N ASP A 345 5.86 5.33 -8.95
CA ASP A 345 4.82 6.34 -8.73
C ASP A 345 5.11 7.28 -7.54
N HIS A 346 6.07 6.93 -6.69
CA HIS A 346 6.64 7.73 -5.61
C HIS A 346 8.12 8.09 -5.87
N CYS A 347 8.51 8.33 -7.13
CA CYS A 347 9.83 8.86 -7.49
C CYS A 347 9.69 10.07 -8.41
N ILE A 348 9.98 11.28 -7.90
CA ILE A 348 9.89 12.51 -8.72
C ILE A 348 10.79 12.43 -9.95
N GLN A 349 12.01 11.89 -9.79
CA GLN A 349 12.93 11.73 -10.90
C GLN A 349 12.41 10.77 -11.98
N TYR A 350 11.69 9.70 -11.60
CA TYR A 350 11.10 8.77 -12.56
C TYR A 350 9.96 9.46 -13.32
N MET A 351 9.00 10.06 -12.61
CA MET A 351 7.82 10.71 -13.19
C MET A 351 8.21 11.86 -14.15
N CYS A 352 9.19 12.69 -13.77
CA CYS A 352 9.74 13.72 -14.65
C CYS A 352 10.47 13.11 -15.87
N SER A 353 11.24 12.04 -15.69
CA SER A 353 11.97 11.39 -16.79
C SER A 353 11.04 10.76 -17.83
N VAL A 354 9.96 10.10 -17.39
CA VAL A 354 8.95 9.52 -18.31
C VAL A 354 8.28 10.63 -19.12
N MET A 355 7.87 11.73 -18.48
CA MET A 355 7.30 12.89 -19.19
C MET A 355 8.29 13.52 -20.18
N LEU A 356 9.56 13.69 -19.79
CA LEU A 356 10.59 14.24 -20.68
C LEU A 356 10.89 13.33 -21.89
N VAL A 357 10.88 12.01 -21.71
CA VAL A 357 11.15 11.04 -22.78
C VAL A 357 9.95 10.89 -23.73
N PHE A 358 8.75 10.63 -23.19
CA PHE A 358 7.60 10.22 -23.99
C PHE A 358 6.56 11.32 -24.24
N GLY A 359 6.58 12.41 -23.46
CA GLY A 359 5.56 13.47 -23.52
C GLY A 359 4.21 13.10 -22.89
N ARG A 360 4.17 12.00 -22.13
CA ARG A 360 3.01 11.45 -21.41
C ARG A 360 3.44 11.00 -20.00
N LEU A 361 2.48 10.75 -19.12
CA LEU A 361 2.68 9.98 -17.89
C LEU A 361 1.36 9.29 -17.52
N GLU A 362 1.30 7.98 -17.68
CA GLU A 362 0.10 7.16 -17.50
C GLU A 362 0.30 6.09 -16.42
N ALA A 363 -0.78 5.54 -15.86
CA ALA A 363 -0.69 4.50 -14.84
C ALA A 363 -0.02 3.20 -15.36
N THR A 364 -0.10 2.97 -16.66
CA THR A 364 0.58 1.92 -17.43
C THR A 364 2.10 2.08 -17.44
N ASP A 365 2.63 3.31 -17.42
CA ASP A 365 4.08 3.57 -17.46
C ASP A 365 4.79 3.07 -16.19
N TYR A 366 4.09 2.91 -15.06
CA TYR A 366 4.67 2.37 -13.81
C TYR A 366 4.72 0.84 -13.74
N VAL A 367 4.02 0.13 -14.61
CA VAL A 367 3.90 -1.34 -14.55
C VAL A 367 5.24 -2.01 -14.84
N ASP A 368 5.55 -3.10 -14.13
CA ASP A 368 6.76 -3.90 -14.36
C ASP A 368 6.80 -4.44 -15.80
N GLY A 369 7.91 -4.19 -16.50
CA GLY A 369 8.05 -4.55 -17.92
C GLY A 369 7.50 -3.53 -18.93
N SER A 370 6.91 -2.41 -18.51
CA SER A 370 6.42 -1.37 -19.42
C SER A 370 7.56 -0.73 -20.25
N GLU A 371 7.21 -0.06 -21.36
CA GLU A 371 8.15 0.74 -22.17
C GLU A 371 8.93 1.75 -21.30
N ALA A 372 8.24 2.42 -20.38
CA ALA A 372 8.82 3.41 -19.49
C ALA A 372 9.68 2.79 -18.37
N ALA A 373 9.24 1.67 -17.79
CA ALA A 373 9.94 0.98 -16.70
C ALA A 373 11.21 0.26 -17.18
N THR A 374 11.25 -0.12 -18.47
CA THR A 374 12.41 -0.80 -19.09
C THR A 374 13.33 0.14 -19.86
N SER A 375 12.92 1.40 -20.11
CA SER A 375 13.67 2.37 -20.92
C SER A 375 15.03 2.74 -20.30
N PRO A 376 16.17 2.44 -20.99
CA PRO A 376 17.49 2.86 -20.53
C PRO A 376 17.66 4.39 -20.48
N LEU A 377 16.89 5.12 -21.29
CA LEU A 377 16.92 6.59 -21.29
C LEU A 377 16.20 7.17 -20.07
N VAL A 378 15.06 6.58 -19.65
CA VAL A 378 14.40 6.97 -18.40
C VAL A 378 15.31 6.70 -17.21
N GLU A 379 15.93 5.52 -17.12
CA GLU A 379 16.82 5.17 -16.01
C GLU A 379 18.14 5.97 -16.01
N SER A 380 18.63 6.41 -17.18
CA SER A 380 19.75 7.34 -17.31
C SER A 380 19.37 8.76 -16.85
N LEU A 381 18.22 9.28 -17.31
CA LEU A 381 17.75 10.62 -16.99
C LEU A 381 17.34 10.75 -15.51
N ARG A 382 16.74 9.71 -14.93
CA ARG A 382 16.37 9.64 -13.51
C ARG A 382 17.56 9.93 -12.59
N LYS A 383 18.74 9.40 -12.93
CA LYS A 383 19.99 9.63 -12.17
C LYS A 383 20.58 11.03 -12.39
N LYS A 384 20.18 11.73 -13.46
CA LYS A 384 20.61 13.11 -13.80
C LYS A 384 19.72 14.20 -13.17
N ILE A 385 18.56 13.87 -12.61
CA ILE A 385 17.67 14.82 -11.92
C ILE A 385 18.04 14.89 -10.44
N LYS A 386 18.58 16.03 -10.01
CA LYS A 386 18.90 16.33 -8.60
C LYS A 386 17.82 17.21 -7.98
N CYS A 387 17.24 16.80 -6.86
CA CYS A 387 16.36 17.65 -6.07
C CYS A 387 17.16 18.55 -5.10
N VAL A 388 16.67 19.77 -4.86
CA VAL A 388 17.25 20.76 -3.93
C VAL A 388 16.11 21.51 -3.25
N GLU A 389 16.21 21.77 -1.95
CA GLU A 389 15.18 22.53 -1.23
C GLU A 389 15.22 24.02 -1.58
N ASP A 390 14.05 24.60 -1.86
CA ASP A 390 13.79 26.03 -1.77
C ASP A 390 13.01 26.33 -0.47
N PRO A 391 13.61 27.00 0.53
CA PRO A 391 12.94 27.35 1.78
C PRO A 391 11.66 28.20 1.60
N GLN A 392 11.55 28.98 0.52
CA GLN A 392 10.34 29.76 0.23
C GLN A 392 9.22 28.85 -0.28
N PHE A 393 9.53 27.84 -1.12
CA PHE A 393 8.55 26.81 -1.51
C PHE A 393 8.10 25.98 -0.29
N THR A 394 9.02 25.63 0.62
CA THR A 394 8.68 24.93 1.89
C THR A 394 7.76 25.77 2.77
N LYS A 395 7.99 27.10 2.83
CA LYS A 395 7.13 28.03 3.57
C LYS A 395 5.73 28.13 2.97
N ASP A 396 5.62 28.34 1.66
CA ASP A 396 4.34 28.61 0.99
C ASP A 396 3.45 27.35 0.86
N TYR A 397 4.06 26.16 0.85
CA TYR A 397 3.38 24.87 1.06
C TYR A 397 2.66 24.78 2.42
N HIS A 398 3.20 25.44 3.46
CA HIS A 398 2.63 25.47 4.80
C HIS A 398 1.71 26.68 5.06
N ASP A 399 1.75 27.73 4.24
CA ASP A 399 0.88 28.90 4.38
C ASP A 399 -0.59 28.54 4.06
N PRO A 400 -1.54 28.71 5.01
CA PRO A 400 -2.95 28.33 4.81
C PRO A 400 -3.69 29.07 3.69
N GLU A 401 -3.18 30.24 3.26
CA GLU A 401 -3.77 31.06 2.20
C GLU A 401 -3.15 30.77 0.81
N LEU A 402 -1.96 30.16 0.76
CA LEU A 402 -1.27 29.80 -0.50
C LEU A 402 -1.36 28.31 -0.82
N ARG A 403 -0.88 27.44 0.08
CA ARG A 403 -0.85 25.97 -0.05
C ARG A 403 -0.24 25.47 -1.37
N THR A 404 0.72 26.19 -1.93
CA THR A 404 1.35 25.86 -3.21
C THR A 404 2.21 24.60 -3.11
N ILE A 405 2.37 23.91 -4.24
CA ILE A 405 3.12 22.65 -4.34
C ILE A 405 4.25 22.88 -5.36
N SER A 406 5.08 23.88 -5.08
CA SER A 406 5.97 24.49 -6.05
C SER A 406 7.14 23.58 -6.43
N ASN A 407 7.36 23.42 -7.74
CA ASN A 407 8.58 22.86 -8.30
C ASN A 407 9.12 23.74 -9.42
N ALA A 408 10.44 23.81 -9.56
CA ALA A 408 11.12 24.55 -10.62
C ALA A 408 12.26 23.72 -11.23
N LEU A 409 12.27 23.58 -12.56
CA LEU A 409 13.22 22.73 -13.28
C LEU A 409 14.16 23.57 -14.16
N THR A 410 15.44 23.57 -13.82
CA THR A 410 16.54 24.10 -14.66
C THR A 410 17.24 22.94 -15.36
N VAL A 411 17.40 23.03 -16.69
CA VAL A 411 17.94 21.94 -17.54
C VAL A 411 19.25 22.37 -18.20
N GLU A 412 20.30 21.57 -18.03
CA GLU A 412 21.56 21.68 -18.77
C GLU A 412 21.61 20.62 -19.88
N LEU A 413 22.03 21.02 -21.09
CA LEU A 413 22.15 20.15 -22.26
C LEU A 413 23.61 19.74 -22.52
N ASN A 414 23.80 18.68 -23.32
CA ASN A 414 25.11 18.10 -23.62
C ASN A 414 26.07 19.07 -24.34
N ASP A 415 25.55 20.11 -25.01
CA ASP A 415 26.33 21.17 -25.66
C ASP A 415 26.65 22.37 -24.74
N GLY A 416 26.26 22.30 -23.46
CA GLY A 416 26.44 23.38 -22.48
C GLY A 416 25.36 24.45 -22.51
N THR A 417 24.32 24.33 -23.36
CA THR A 417 23.14 25.19 -23.27
C THR A 417 22.40 24.94 -21.96
N VAL A 418 22.05 26.00 -21.24
CA VAL A 418 21.12 25.96 -20.12
C VAL A 418 19.78 26.56 -20.57
N LEU A 419 18.68 25.84 -20.34
CA LEU A 419 17.33 26.34 -20.62
C LEU A 419 16.84 27.24 -19.46
N GLU A 420 15.91 28.15 -19.75
CA GLU A 420 15.23 28.98 -18.75
C GLU A 420 14.53 28.09 -17.69
N GLU A 421 14.57 28.50 -16.42
CA GLU A 421 13.99 27.70 -15.33
C GLU A 421 12.45 27.68 -15.45
N VAL A 422 11.89 26.49 -15.65
CA VAL A 422 10.43 26.32 -15.73
C VAL A 422 9.87 26.12 -14.33
N VAL A 423 9.33 27.19 -13.74
CA VAL A 423 8.63 27.19 -12.45
C VAL A 423 7.14 26.86 -12.64
N VAL A 424 6.59 26.02 -11.77
CA VAL A 424 5.14 25.82 -11.61
C VAL A 424 4.81 25.78 -10.11
N GLU A 425 4.08 26.77 -9.62
CA GLU A 425 3.77 26.93 -8.18
C GLU A 425 2.52 26.16 -7.75
N ALA A 426 1.43 26.35 -8.51
CA ALA A 426 0.15 25.70 -8.27
C ALA A 426 -0.11 24.66 -9.37
N PRO A 427 -0.24 23.36 -9.06
CA PRO A 427 -0.63 22.35 -10.05
C PRO A 427 -2.07 22.60 -10.52
N LEU A 428 -2.43 22.10 -11.70
CA LEU A 428 -3.74 22.34 -12.31
C LEU A 428 -4.92 22.09 -11.35
N GLY A 429 -4.91 21.03 -10.56
CA GLY A 429 -5.98 20.72 -9.60
C GLY A 429 -5.99 21.53 -8.30
N HIS A 430 -5.14 22.54 -8.15
CA HIS A 430 -5.14 23.46 -7.01
C HIS A 430 -6.36 24.41 -7.04
N ARG A 431 -6.76 24.96 -5.88
CA ARG A 431 -7.91 25.88 -5.80
C ARG A 431 -7.76 27.08 -6.74
N LEU A 432 -6.57 27.65 -6.82
CA LEU A 432 -6.25 28.82 -7.66
C LEU A 432 -6.44 28.59 -9.17
N ARG A 433 -6.48 27.33 -9.64
CA ARG A 433 -6.64 26.96 -11.05
C ARG A 433 -7.96 26.22 -11.33
N ARG A 434 -8.96 26.34 -10.44
CA ARG A 434 -10.23 25.57 -10.49
C ARG A 434 -10.96 25.61 -11.84
N GLU A 435 -11.16 26.77 -12.43
CA GLU A 435 -11.92 26.88 -13.68
C GLU A 435 -11.11 26.41 -14.90
N GLU A 436 -9.77 26.44 -14.84
CA GLU A 436 -8.87 25.78 -15.78
C GLU A 436 -8.96 24.25 -15.63
N ALA A 437 -9.08 23.76 -14.40
CA ALA A 437 -9.11 22.33 -14.09
C ALA A 437 -10.42 21.63 -14.49
N LYS A 438 -11.58 22.28 -14.34
CA LYS A 438 -12.91 21.67 -14.52
C LYS A 438 -13.09 20.94 -15.87
N PRO A 439 -12.71 21.50 -17.04
CA PRO A 439 -12.76 20.78 -18.32
C PRO A 439 -11.88 19.51 -18.33
N HIS A 440 -10.69 19.58 -17.75
CA HIS A 440 -9.76 18.45 -17.72
C HIS A 440 -10.18 17.36 -16.72
N ILE A 441 -10.84 17.72 -15.60
CA ILE A 441 -11.50 16.78 -14.68
C ILE A 441 -12.63 16.05 -15.42
N LEU A 442 -13.43 16.76 -16.22
CA LEU A 442 -14.51 16.16 -17.00
C LEU A 442 -13.99 15.16 -18.06
N GLU A 443 -12.93 15.51 -18.79
CA GLU A 443 -12.33 14.60 -19.78
C GLU A 443 -11.58 13.42 -19.12
N LYS A 444 -11.01 13.57 -17.91
CA LYS A 444 -10.52 12.45 -17.09
C LYS A 444 -11.68 11.50 -16.73
N TYR A 445 -12.76 12.03 -16.16
CA TYR A 445 -13.95 11.25 -15.77
C TYR A 445 -14.55 10.49 -16.97
N LYS A 446 -14.77 11.19 -18.09
CA LYS A 446 -15.26 10.63 -19.36
C LYS A 446 -14.37 9.51 -19.93
N ARG A 447 -13.04 9.67 -19.85
CA ARG A 447 -12.06 8.63 -20.24
C ARG A 447 -12.19 7.38 -19.37
N HIS A 448 -12.30 7.55 -18.05
CA HIS A 448 -12.44 6.42 -17.14
C HIS A 448 -13.79 5.71 -17.31
N LEU A 449 -14.88 6.44 -17.59
CA LEU A 449 -16.19 5.86 -17.95
C LEU A 449 -16.12 5.01 -19.23
N SER A 450 -15.38 5.44 -20.25
CA SER A 450 -15.42 4.83 -21.60
C SER A 450 -14.78 3.44 -21.68
N HIS A 451 -14.06 3.00 -20.65
CA HIS A 451 -13.54 1.63 -20.54
C HIS A 451 -14.58 0.62 -20.00
N HIS A 452 -15.73 1.09 -19.49
CA HIS A 452 -16.73 0.25 -18.81
C HIS A 452 -18.15 0.38 -19.39
N PHE A 453 -18.46 1.49 -20.08
CA PHE A 453 -19.81 1.81 -20.53
C PHE A 453 -19.87 2.22 -22.00
N SER A 454 -21.02 1.96 -22.64
CA SER A 454 -21.29 2.40 -24.02
C SER A 454 -21.26 3.93 -24.15
N GLU A 455 -20.88 4.47 -25.31
CA GLU A 455 -20.78 5.92 -25.55
C GLU A 455 -22.07 6.68 -25.16
N ALA A 456 -23.25 6.09 -25.41
CA ALA A 456 -24.54 6.66 -25.01
C ALA A 456 -24.69 6.79 -23.48
N GLN A 457 -24.24 5.78 -22.73
CA GLN A 457 -24.27 5.77 -21.25
C GLN A 457 -23.18 6.68 -20.66
N VAL A 458 -21.98 6.71 -21.27
CA VAL A 458 -20.92 7.69 -20.93
C VAL A 458 -21.46 9.10 -21.09
N LYS A 459 -22.14 9.40 -22.22
CA LYS A 459 -22.77 10.69 -22.48
C LYS A 459 -23.85 11.01 -21.45
N GLU A 460 -24.75 10.08 -21.13
CA GLU A 460 -25.79 10.30 -20.10
C GLU A 460 -25.18 10.64 -18.74
N LEU A 461 -24.13 9.91 -18.32
CA LEU A 461 -23.44 10.13 -17.04
C LEU A 461 -22.64 11.44 -17.00
N VAL A 462 -22.10 11.90 -18.14
CA VAL A 462 -21.43 13.20 -18.27
C VAL A 462 -22.45 14.34 -18.24
N GLU A 463 -23.56 14.24 -19.00
CA GLU A 463 -24.63 15.25 -19.00
C GLU A 463 -25.31 15.36 -17.63
N LEU A 464 -25.56 14.23 -16.96
CA LEU A 464 -26.07 14.19 -15.59
C LEU A 464 -25.08 14.79 -14.58
N GLY A 465 -23.78 14.51 -14.71
CA GLY A 465 -22.75 15.08 -13.84
C GLY A 465 -22.64 16.62 -13.95
N LEU A 466 -22.91 17.17 -15.13
CA LEU A 466 -22.91 18.62 -15.38
C LEU A 466 -24.19 19.31 -14.88
N ASP A 467 -25.37 18.69 -15.00
CA ASP A 467 -26.61 19.22 -14.42
C ASP A 467 -26.68 18.95 -12.90
N GLY A 468 -26.00 19.80 -12.14
CA GLY A 468 -25.95 19.70 -10.68
C GLY A 468 -27.32 19.63 -10.01
N LYS A 469 -28.35 20.31 -10.53
CA LYS A 469 -29.71 20.29 -9.94
C LYS A 469 -30.39 18.94 -10.13
N LYS A 470 -30.26 18.34 -11.32
CA LYS A 470 -30.78 17.01 -11.65
C LYS A 470 -29.99 15.90 -10.95
N LEU A 471 -28.68 16.06 -10.80
CA LEU A 471 -27.83 15.16 -10.04
C LEU A 471 -28.23 15.14 -8.56
N GLU A 472 -28.24 16.31 -7.91
CA GLU A 472 -28.49 16.48 -6.47
C GLU A 472 -29.87 15.97 -6.00
N THR A 473 -30.85 15.95 -6.90
CA THR A 473 -32.23 15.50 -6.61
C THR A 473 -32.46 14.01 -6.86
N LEU A 474 -31.56 13.32 -7.56
CA LEU A 474 -31.68 11.88 -7.83
C LEU A 474 -31.40 11.07 -6.55
N SER A 475 -32.18 10.00 -6.32
CA SER A 475 -31.94 9.13 -5.17
C SER A 475 -30.70 8.24 -5.38
N VAL A 476 -29.96 7.96 -4.30
CA VAL A 476 -28.62 7.35 -4.39
C VAL A 476 -28.64 5.99 -5.09
N ASP A 477 -29.63 5.15 -4.82
CA ASP A 477 -29.75 3.82 -5.42
C ASP A 477 -30.09 3.86 -6.92
N GLU A 478 -30.87 4.85 -7.36
CA GLU A 478 -31.15 5.11 -8.79
C GLU A 478 -29.94 5.69 -9.52
N TYR A 479 -29.06 6.41 -8.81
CA TYR A 479 -27.78 6.88 -9.35
C TYR A 479 -26.76 5.74 -9.45
N VAL A 480 -26.59 4.93 -8.38
CA VAL A 480 -25.68 3.77 -8.36
C VAL A 480 -26.10 2.75 -9.43
N ASP A 481 -27.40 2.53 -9.65
CA ASP A 481 -27.90 1.61 -10.69
C ASP A 481 -27.52 2.03 -12.13
N LYS A 482 -27.06 3.26 -12.37
CA LYS A 482 -26.49 3.68 -13.67
C LYS A 482 -25.06 3.19 -13.92
N TYR A 483 -24.39 2.67 -12.89
CA TYR A 483 -23.02 2.16 -12.96
C TYR A 483 -22.93 0.63 -12.85
N VAL A 484 -24.06 -0.05 -12.60
CA VAL A 484 -24.09 -1.51 -12.43
C VAL A 484 -23.97 -2.18 -13.80
N VAL A 485 -23.06 -3.13 -13.92
CA VAL A 485 -22.96 -4.02 -15.09
C VAL A 485 -23.65 -5.35 -14.79
N LYS A 486 -24.07 -6.07 -15.84
CA LYS A 486 -24.79 -7.36 -15.69
C LYS A 486 -23.89 -8.58 -15.51
N ASP A 487 -22.59 -8.38 -15.69
CA ASP A 487 -21.55 -9.40 -15.57
C ASP A 487 -20.27 -8.65 -15.14
N SER A 488 -19.65 -9.06 -14.02
CA SER A 488 -18.37 -8.52 -13.55
C SER A 488 -17.16 -9.36 -13.94
N SER A 489 -17.35 -10.48 -14.66
CA SER A 489 -16.24 -10.99 -15.46
C SER A 489 -15.81 -9.89 -16.43
N GLN A 490 -14.49 -9.77 -16.67
CA GLN A 490 -14.01 -8.76 -17.62
C GLN A 490 -14.69 -8.99 -18.97
N PRO A 491 -15.06 -7.93 -19.71
CA PRO A 491 -15.77 -8.09 -20.97
C PRO A 491 -14.92 -8.90 -21.96
N GLU A 492 -15.21 -10.20 -22.04
CA GLU A 492 -15.11 -10.92 -23.28
C GLU A 492 -15.86 -10.08 -24.32
N LEU A 493 -15.16 -9.64 -25.36
CA LEU A 493 -15.70 -8.78 -26.41
C LEU A 493 -16.67 -9.57 -27.29
N GLN A 494 -17.86 -9.86 -26.74
CA GLN A 494 -18.89 -10.66 -27.37
C GLN A 494 -19.54 -9.89 -28.53
N GLY A 495 -18.98 -10.04 -29.74
CA GLY A 495 -19.77 -9.96 -30.96
C GLY A 495 -19.36 -8.97 -32.06
N SER A 496 -18.14 -8.44 -32.08
CA SER A 496 -17.64 -7.75 -33.31
C SER A 496 -16.13 -7.95 -33.52
N GLU A 497 -15.81 -8.82 -34.47
CA GLU A 497 -14.46 -9.27 -34.87
C GLU A 497 -13.61 -9.96 -33.78
N MET A 498 -12.84 -10.97 -34.19
CA MET A 498 -11.80 -11.54 -33.34
C MET A 498 -10.69 -10.49 -33.14
N VAL A 499 -10.37 -10.19 -31.89
CA VAL A 499 -9.19 -9.39 -31.55
C VAL A 499 -7.96 -10.11 -32.08
N THR A 500 -7.39 -9.61 -33.17
CA THR A 500 -6.06 -10.03 -33.62
C THR A 500 -5.06 -9.62 -32.55
N MET A 501 -4.23 -10.55 -32.10
CA MET A 501 -3.01 -10.26 -31.33
C MET A 501 -2.27 -9.08 -31.96
N ASP A 502 -1.71 -8.18 -31.15
CA ASP A 502 -1.00 -7.03 -31.70
C ASP A 502 0.15 -7.50 -32.61
N ARG A 503 0.43 -6.74 -33.66
CA ARG A 503 1.51 -7.05 -34.60
C ARG A 503 2.86 -7.12 -33.88
N GLN A 504 3.08 -6.33 -32.81
CA GLN A 504 4.30 -6.47 -32.00
C GLN A 504 4.30 -7.74 -31.14
N GLU A 505 3.14 -8.12 -30.59
CA GLU A 505 2.96 -9.34 -29.81
C GLU A 505 3.15 -10.60 -30.67
N ILE A 506 2.60 -10.65 -31.89
CA ILE A 506 2.86 -11.72 -32.87
C ILE A 506 4.37 -11.80 -33.19
N ILE A 507 5.03 -10.66 -33.44
CA ILE A 507 6.48 -10.62 -33.70
C ILE A 507 7.26 -11.14 -32.49
N ALA A 508 6.87 -10.78 -31.26
CA ALA A 508 7.50 -11.22 -30.03
C ALA A 508 7.31 -12.73 -29.79
N THR A 509 6.09 -13.24 -29.94
CA THR A 509 5.77 -14.68 -29.82
C THR A 509 6.54 -15.50 -30.85
N ASN A 510 6.48 -15.14 -32.13
CA ASN A 510 7.20 -15.83 -33.20
C ASN A 510 8.73 -15.78 -32.97
N LYS A 511 9.28 -14.65 -32.49
CA LYS A 511 10.70 -14.54 -32.14
C LYS A 511 11.09 -15.50 -31.00
N SER A 512 10.25 -15.64 -29.98
CA SER A 512 10.47 -16.59 -28.88
C SER A 512 10.39 -18.05 -29.34
N LEU A 513 9.42 -18.40 -30.19
CA LEU A 513 9.30 -19.75 -30.76
C LEU A 513 10.54 -20.13 -31.59
N ARG A 514 11.05 -19.22 -32.42
CA ARG A 514 12.32 -19.40 -33.15
C ARG A 514 13.50 -19.58 -32.21
N LEU A 515 13.61 -18.78 -31.15
CA LEU A 515 14.71 -18.89 -30.20
C LEU A 515 14.70 -20.25 -29.48
N ILE A 516 13.53 -20.73 -29.04
CA ILE A 516 13.37 -22.06 -28.45
C ILE A 516 13.80 -23.15 -29.45
N LYS A 517 13.39 -23.04 -30.72
CA LYS A 517 13.76 -24.01 -31.78
C LYS A 517 15.27 -24.02 -32.04
N ASN A 518 15.91 -22.85 -32.13
CA ASN A 518 17.36 -22.73 -32.34
C ASN A 518 18.17 -23.32 -31.18
N GLU A 519 17.72 -23.15 -29.93
CA GLU A 519 18.37 -23.78 -28.77
C GLU A 519 18.16 -25.31 -28.74
N LEU A 520 16.98 -25.80 -29.16
CA LEU A 520 16.73 -27.24 -29.33
C LEU A 520 17.61 -27.85 -30.44
N GLU A 521 17.78 -27.17 -31.57
CA GLU A 521 18.71 -27.55 -32.64
C GLU A 521 20.16 -27.57 -32.12
N THR A 522 20.54 -26.55 -31.35
CA THR A 522 21.85 -26.44 -30.70
C THR A 522 22.10 -27.58 -29.69
N LEU A 523 21.06 -28.09 -29.01
CA LEU A 523 21.16 -29.23 -28.10
C LEU A 523 21.23 -30.57 -28.86
N LEU A 524 20.58 -30.68 -30.02
CA LEU A 524 20.66 -31.83 -30.92
C LEU A 524 22.06 -31.94 -31.53
N GLU A 525 22.61 -30.85 -32.08
CA GLU A 525 23.98 -30.81 -32.61
C GLU A 525 25.05 -31.18 -31.57
N LYS A 526 24.79 -30.90 -30.29
CA LYS A 526 25.67 -31.26 -29.17
C LYS A 526 25.44 -32.67 -28.62
N GLY A 527 24.49 -33.44 -29.18
CA GLY A 527 24.14 -34.78 -28.73
C GLY A 527 23.51 -34.84 -27.33
N VAL A 528 22.93 -33.73 -26.85
CA VAL A 528 22.29 -33.62 -25.53
C VAL A 528 20.84 -34.10 -25.57
N VAL A 529 20.19 -33.97 -26.73
CA VAL A 529 18.91 -34.61 -27.07
C VAL A 529 19.07 -35.47 -28.32
N SER A 530 18.24 -36.51 -28.47
CA SER A 530 18.17 -37.30 -29.71
C SER A 530 17.15 -36.70 -30.68
N ASP A 531 17.23 -37.11 -31.95
CA ASP A 531 16.30 -36.70 -33.01
C ASP A 531 14.83 -36.97 -32.63
N ASP A 532 14.53 -38.14 -32.05
CA ASP A 532 13.20 -38.50 -31.55
C ASP A 532 12.65 -37.50 -30.51
N VAL A 533 13.52 -36.95 -29.65
CA VAL A 533 13.15 -35.97 -28.62
C VAL A 533 13.02 -34.58 -29.22
N PHE A 534 13.92 -34.22 -30.13
CA PHE A 534 13.85 -32.97 -30.89
C PHE A 534 12.54 -32.86 -31.69
N ASP A 535 12.16 -33.91 -32.42
CA ASP A 535 10.93 -33.97 -33.20
C ASP A 535 9.69 -33.94 -32.30
N GLN A 536 9.68 -34.67 -31.18
CA GLN A 536 8.57 -34.64 -30.23
C GLN A 536 8.35 -33.25 -29.62
N VAL A 537 9.42 -32.57 -29.18
CA VAL A 537 9.30 -31.22 -28.60
C VAL A 537 8.95 -30.19 -29.68
N THR A 538 9.58 -30.26 -30.86
CA THR A 538 9.28 -29.35 -31.97
C THR A 538 7.83 -29.47 -32.45
N LYS A 539 7.25 -30.68 -32.41
CA LYS A 539 5.85 -30.94 -32.74
C LYS A 539 4.85 -30.49 -31.66
N LEU A 540 5.32 -30.23 -30.44
CA LEU A 540 4.52 -29.65 -29.34
C LEU A 540 4.58 -28.12 -29.29
N LEU A 541 5.51 -27.49 -30.01
CA LEU A 541 5.53 -26.03 -30.18
C LEU A 541 4.38 -25.58 -31.11
N PRO A 542 3.66 -24.49 -30.78
CA PRO A 542 2.66 -23.92 -31.67
C PRO A 542 3.33 -23.34 -32.93
N ALA A 543 2.60 -23.36 -34.05
CA ALA A 543 3.04 -22.74 -35.29
C ALA A 543 3.10 -21.20 -35.17
N GLU A 544 3.99 -20.57 -35.94
CA GLU A 544 4.08 -19.11 -36.00
C GLU A 544 2.83 -18.47 -36.59
N SER A 545 2.34 -17.40 -35.95
CA SER A 545 1.17 -16.64 -36.44
C SER A 545 1.55 -15.73 -37.62
N PRO A 546 0.76 -15.68 -38.70
CA PRO A 546 1.07 -14.89 -39.90
C PRO A 546 0.93 -13.37 -39.67
N LEU A 547 1.75 -12.58 -40.37
CA LEU A 547 1.87 -11.13 -40.15
C LEU A 547 1.02 -10.26 -41.11
N THR A 548 0.27 -10.85 -42.03
CA THR A 548 -0.57 -10.14 -43.01
C THR A 548 -1.86 -10.90 -43.35
N ARG A 549 -2.99 -10.19 -43.36
CA ARG A 549 -4.29 -10.69 -43.86
C ARG A 549 -4.38 -10.38 -45.36
N THR A 550 -4.45 -11.40 -46.23
CA THR A 550 -4.66 -11.22 -47.68
C THR A 550 -6.11 -11.51 -48.05
N GLU A 551 -6.84 -10.48 -48.45
CA GLU A 551 -8.22 -10.64 -48.94
C GLU A 551 -8.22 -11.05 -50.42
N THR A 552 -9.01 -12.07 -50.76
CA THR A 552 -9.46 -12.34 -52.14
C THR A 552 -10.93 -12.82 -52.13
N PRO A 553 -11.76 -12.47 -53.13
CA PRO A 553 -13.21 -12.59 -53.01
C PRO A 553 -13.86 -13.73 -53.82
N SER A 554 -15.12 -14.01 -53.47
CA SER A 554 -16.17 -14.69 -54.27
C SER A 554 -16.12 -16.22 -54.44
N SER A 555 -17.17 -16.88 -53.95
CA SER A 555 -18.14 -17.57 -54.82
C SER A 555 -19.41 -17.94 -54.01
N ALA A 556 -20.47 -18.41 -54.67
CA ALA A 556 -21.82 -18.42 -54.10
C ALA A 556 -22.52 -19.79 -54.12
N ALA A 557 -23.49 -19.93 -53.21
CA ALA A 557 -24.63 -20.84 -53.20
C ALA A 557 -24.38 -22.37 -53.11
N HIS A 558 -25.01 -23.00 -52.11
CA HIS A 558 -26.23 -23.77 -52.38
C HIS A 558 -27.11 -23.93 -51.13
N ARG A 559 -28.44 -24.00 -51.33
CA ARG A 559 -29.42 -24.43 -50.31
C ARG A 559 -29.79 -25.90 -50.52
N SER A 560 -30.01 -26.66 -49.45
CA SER A 560 -30.93 -27.83 -49.46
C SER A 560 -31.42 -28.21 -48.04
N SER A 561 -32.68 -28.66 -47.98
CA SER A 561 -33.47 -29.18 -46.84
C SER A 561 -34.75 -29.79 -47.47
N PRO A 562 -35.53 -30.73 -46.86
CA PRO A 562 -35.82 -30.98 -45.43
C PRO A 562 -35.51 -32.46 -45.05
N SER A 563 -36.18 -33.27 -44.19
CA SER A 563 -37.47 -33.17 -43.48
C SER A 563 -37.67 -34.11 -42.28
N VAL A 564 -38.24 -33.56 -41.20
CA VAL A 564 -39.37 -34.08 -40.39
C VAL A 564 -39.39 -35.54 -39.90
N ALA A 565 -39.34 -35.70 -38.56
CA ALA A 565 -40.22 -36.61 -37.78
C ALA A 565 -40.23 -36.18 -36.28
N ALA A 566 -41.33 -36.43 -35.55
CA ALA A 566 -41.56 -36.12 -34.11
C ALA A 566 -42.83 -36.89 -33.61
N PRO A 567 -43.37 -36.75 -32.36
CA PRO A 567 -42.87 -36.12 -31.13
C PRO A 567 -42.83 -37.08 -29.89
N PRO A 568 -43.55 -36.94 -28.73
CA PRO A 568 -42.86 -36.65 -27.44
C PRO A 568 -43.28 -37.42 -26.15
N THR A 569 -42.45 -37.33 -25.08
CA THR A 569 -42.76 -37.30 -23.59
C THR A 569 -43.64 -38.39 -22.92
N PRO A 570 -43.58 -38.66 -21.57
CA PRO A 570 -43.23 -37.72 -20.48
C PRO A 570 -42.43 -38.21 -19.23
N VAL A 571 -41.82 -37.22 -18.57
CA VAL A 571 -41.70 -36.94 -17.12
C VAL A 571 -41.85 -38.08 -16.08
N SER A 572 -40.88 -38.19 -15.17
CA SER A 572 -41.08 -38.60 -13.76
C SER A 572 -39.93 -38.14 -12.85
N ALA A 573 -40.24 -37.72 -11.62
CA ALA A 573 -39.34 -37.35 -10.53
C ALA A 573 -40.14 -37.22 -9.22
N PRO A 574 -39.53 -37.07 -8.03
CA PRO A 574 -38.21 -37.52 -7.56
C PRO A 574 -38.34 -38.57 -6.43
N GLN A 575 -37.24 -39.17 -5.94
CA GLN A 575 -37.23 -39.95 -4.69
C GLN A 575 -36.01 -39.65 -3.81
N THR A 576 -36.16 -39.97 -2.52
CA THR A 576 -35.34 -39.46 -1.40
C THR A 576 -34.07 -40.28 -1.12
N PRO A 577 -33.02 -39.66 -0.55
CA PRO A 577 -31.82 -40.38 -0.11
C PRO A 577 -32.03 -41.09 1.25
N PRO A 578 -31.70 -42.38 1.38
CA PRO A 578 -31.52 -43.02 2.68
C PRO A 578 -30.12 -42.72 3.25
N VAL A 579 -30.03 -42.67 4.58
CA VAL A 579 -28.76 -42.51 5.32
C VAL A 579 -28.25 -43.89 5.77
N GLN A 580 -26.96 -43.99 6.08
CA GLN A 580 -26.21 -45.13 6.67
C GLN A 580 -25.62 -46.17 5.71
N SER A 581 -24.30 -46.05 5.49
CA SER A 581 -23.37 -47.14 5.82
C SER A 581 -21.92 -46.63 5.90
N MET A 582 -21.39 -46.39 7.10
CA MET A 582 -19.93 -46.35 7.29
C MET A 582 -19.41 -47.80 7.38
N ALA A 583 -18.85 -48.30 6.28
CA ALA A 583 -18.09 -49.55 6.27
C ALA A 583 -17.07 -49.53 5.12
N ASN A 584 -15.82 -49.93 5.42
CA ASN A 584 -14.66 -50.08 4.53
C ASN A 584 -13.64 -48.93 4.45
N MET A 585 -13.08 -48.54 5.60
CA MET A 585 -11.63 -48.36 5.70
C MET A 585 -11.09 -49.26 6.82
N ALA A 586 -10.43 -50.36 6.42
CA ALA A 586 -9.74 -51.26 7.34
C ALA A 586 -8.30 -51.43 6.83
N LEU A 587 -7.34 -50.95 7.62
CA LEU A 587 -5.92 -51.21 7.42
C LEU A 587 -5.65 -52.69 7.63
N ASN A 588 -4.77 -53.29 6.82
CA ASN A 588 -4.27 -54.64 7.08
C ASN A 588 -2.76 -54.58 7.36
N GLN A 589 -2.35 -55.16 8.48
CA GLN A 589 -0.97 -55.27 8.94
C GLN A 589 -0.58 -56.76 9.02
N ASN A 590 0.70 -57.11 8.86
CA ASN A 590 1.44 -57.83 9.92
C ASN A 590 2.92 -58.14 9.58
N PRO A 591 3.81 -58.29 10.59
CA PRO A 591 5.21 -58.72 10.50
C PRO A 591 5.36 -60.24 10.81
N PRO A 592 6.60 -60.79 11.00
CA PRO A 592 7.18 -60.97 12.36
C PRO A 592 8.76 -60.96 12.37
N PRO A 593 9.50 -61.44 13.41
CA PRO A 593 9.58 -60.97 14.82
C PRO A 593 11.03 -60.86 15.43
N SER A 594 11.19 -60.16 16.59
CA SER A 594 12.11 -60.43 17.75
C SER A 594 13.66 -60.61 17.58
N HIS A 595 14.59 -60.25 18.49
CA HIS A 595 14.61 -59.43 19.74
C HIS A 595 16.07 -59.23 20.26
N GLN A 596 16.25 -58.34 21.27
CA GLN A 596 17.30 -58.28 22.34
C GLN A 596 18.71 -57.62 22.16
N ALA A 597 19.03 -56.81 23.19
CA ALA A 597 20.33 -56.59 23.88
C ALA A 597 21.37 -55.50 23.46
N GLN A 598 21.97 -54.92 24.51
CA GLN A 598 23.14 -54.00 24.68
C GLN A 598 24.22 -54.79 25.49
N PRO A 599 25.49 -54.34 25.81
CA PRO A 599 25.98 -52.97 26.08
C PRO A 599 27.45 -52.69 25.55
N PRO A 600 28.47 -52.07 26.25
CA PRO A 600 29.22 -50.93 25.66
C PRO A 600 30.79 -51.10 25.52
N PRO A 601 31.72 -50.24 26.02
CA PRO A 601 32.64 -49.47 25.13
C PRO A 601 34.17 -49.50 25.45
N SER A 602 35.05 -48.96 24.58
CA SER A 602 36.40 -48.47 24.98
C SER A 602 37.17 -47.50 24.03
N TYR A 603 37.60 -46.38 24.62
CA TYR A 603 38.87 -45.62 24.52
C TYR A 603 39.92 -45.79 23.39
N GLN A 604 40.18 -44.65 22.71
CA GLN A 604 41.46 -43.90 22.54
C GLN A 604 42.71 -44.42 21.76
N GLN A 605 43.32 -43.45 21.05
CA GLN A 605 44.76 -43.21 20.77
C GLN A 605 45.59 -44.18 19.90
N THR A 606 46.17 -43.62 18.82
CA THR A 606 47.64 -43.48 18.64
C THR A 606 47.96 -42.25 17.79
N GLY A 607 49.09 -41.58 18.03
CA GLY A 607 49.58 -40.42 17.25
C GLY A 607 50.68 -40.75 16.22
N PRO A 608 51.22 -39.75 15.50
CA PRO A 608 52.13 -39.94 14.36
C PRO A 608 53.64 -39.92 14.71
N PRO A 609 54.50 -40.57 13.90
CA PRO A 609 55.94 -40.30 13.78
C PRO A 609 56.28 -39.48 12.51
N SER A 610 57.51 -38.93 12.42
CA SER A 610 57.85 -37.85 11.47
C SER A 610 59.29 -37.93 10.89
N LEU A 611 59.53 -37.13 9.82
CA LEU A 611 60.85 -36.68 9.28
C LEU A 611 61.67 -37.74 8.47
N PRO A 612 62.62 -37.33 7.58
CA PRO A 612 63.33 -36.05 7.46
C PRO A 612 63.10 -35.22 6.17
N ALA A 613 63.70 -34.02 6.13
CA ALA A 613 63.51 -33.01 5.10
C ALA A 613 64.67 -32.92 4.07
N ARG A 614 64.37 -32.40 2.88
CA ARG A 614 65.32 -31.71 1.98
C ARG A 614 64.68 -30.43 1.45
N GLY A 615 65.49 -29.38 1.31
CA GLY A 615 65.00 -28.01 1.16
C GLY A 615 64.82 -27.53 -0.28
N GLY A 616 63.92 -26.57 -0.43
CA GLY A 616 63.82 -25.62 -1.54
C GLY A 616 63.12 -24.36 -1.02
N PRO A 617 63.38 -23.16 -1.57
CA PRO A 617 62.64 -21.97 -1.19
C PRO A 617 61.16 -22.14 -1.59
N PRO A 618 60.19 -21.78 -0.71
CA PRO A 618 58.78 -21.84 -1.08
C PRO A 618 58.51 -20.86 -2.21
N ALA A 619 57.77 -21.31 -3.23
CA ALA A 619 57.35 -20.47 -4.34
C ALA A 619 56.42 -19.34 -3.86
N ALA A 620 56.36 -18.25 -4.63
CA ALA A 620 55.41 -17.17 -4.37
C ALA A 620 53.96 -17.71 -4.36
N PRO A 621 53.09 -17.23 -3.45
CA PRO A 621 51.72 -17.70 -3.39
C PRO A 621 50.97 -17.39 -4.69
N PRO A 622 50.09 -18.28 -5.17
CA PRO A 622 49.26 -18.00 -6.34
C PRO A 622 48.32 -16.81 -6.07
N PRO A 623 47.92 -16.05 -7.10
CA PRO A 623 47.06 -14.88 -6.93
C PRO A 623 45.70 -15.31 -6.36
N GLN A 624 45.41 -14.85 -5.14
CA GLN A 624 44.11 -15.08 -4.51
C GLN A 624 43.04 -14.24 -5.23
N LYS A 625 41.88 -14.85 -5.54
CA LYS A 625 40.72 -14.09 -6.02
C LYS A 625 40.36 -13.02 -4.96
N PRO A 626 40.12 -11.75 -5.35
CA PRO A 626 39.75 -10.72 -4.39
C PRO A 626 38.50 -11.12 -3.62
N VAL A 627 38.43 -10.73 -2.35
CA VAL A 627 37.22 -10.92 -1.53
C VAL A 627 36.25 -9.79 -1.89
N LEU A 628 35.08 -10.17 -2.40
CA LEU A 628 34.02 -9.24 -2.81
C LEU A 628 33.18 -8.75 -1.61
N ALA A 629 33.05 -9.60 -0.59
CA ALA A 629 32.37 -9.33 0.67
C ALA A 629 32.79 -10.37 1.73
N HIS A 630 32.65 -10.04 3.00
CA HIS A 630 32.59 -11.05 4.07
C HIS A 630 31.12 -11.26 4.47
N ALA A 631 30.74 -12.50 4.75
CA ALA A 631 29.41 -12.86 5.19
C ALA A 631 29.47 -13.78 6.41
N ARG A 632 28.44 -13.73 7.25
CA ARG A 632 28.24 -14.58 8.43
C ARG A 632 27.07 -15.53 8.19
N ALA A 633 27.26 -16.82 8.45
CA ALA A 633 26.21 -17.82 8.33
C ALA A 633 25.07 -17.57 9.32
N LEU A 634 23.83 -17.47 8.84
CA LEU A 634 22.63 -17.39 9.68
C LEU A 634 22.19 -18.78 10.16
N TYR A 635 22.46 -19.81 9.35
CA TYR A 635 22.08 -21.20 9.59
C TYR A 635 23.24 -22.12 9.23
N ARG A 636 23.26 -23.33 9.80
CA ARG A 636 24.13 -24.43 9.35
C ARG A 636 23.74 -24.82 7.92
N TYR A 637 24.73 -24.96 7.04
CA TYR A 637 24.59 -25.56 5.72
C TYR A 637 25.54 -26.76 5.61
N GLN A 638 25.00 -27.92 5.26
CA GLN A 638 25.76 -29.16 5.11
C GLN A 638 25.72 -29.59 3.64
N ALA A 639 26.89 -29.63 3.02
CA ALA A 639 27.08 -29.95 1.61
C ALA A 639 26.54 -31.34 1.26
N ALA A 640 25.84 -31.43 0.13
CA ALA A 640 25.41 -32.70 -0.46
C ALA A 640 26.38 -33.21 -1.55
N ASP A 641 27.23 -32.33 -2.09
CA ASP A 641 28.24 -32.61 -3.11
C ASP A 641 29.59 -31.99 -2.69
N ASN A 642 30.71 -32.55 -3.15
CA ASN A 642 32.08 -32.09 -2.86
C ASN A 642 32.42 -30.71 -3.47
N ARG A 643 31.48 -30.09 -4.20
CA ARG A 643 31.58 -28.73 -4.74
C ARG A 643 30.94 -27.68 -3.83
N ASP A 644 30.16 -28.10 -2.85
CA ASP A 644 29.42 -27.23 -1.92
C ASP A 644 30.23 -26.93 -0.66
N LEU A 645 30.15 -25.69 -0.17
CA LEU A 645 30.84 -25.24 1.03
C LEU A 645 30.00 -25.55 2.28
N SER A 646 30.42 -26.53 3.09
CA SER A 646 29.81 -26.74 4.42
C SER A 646 30.22 -25.67 5.43
N PHE A 647 29.27 -25.23 6.25
CA PHE A 647 29.51 -24.30 7.36
C PHE A 647 28.47 -24.48 8.48
N GLU A 648 28.88 -24.13 9.69
CA GLU A 648 27.99 -24.02 10.84
C GLU A 648 27.37 -22.62 10.90
N ARG A 649 26.31 -22.47 11.71
CA ARG A 649 25.77 -21.15 12.02
C ARG A 649 26.84 -20.26 12.67
N ASP A 650 26.80 -18.98 12.34
CA ASP A 650 27.71 -17.91 12.77
C ASP A 650 29.18 -18.04 12.27
N ASP A 651 29.48 -19.01 11.38
CA ASP A 651 30.74 -19.05 10.62
C ASP A 651 30.93 -17.81 9.73
N ARG A 652 32.17 -17.31 9.64
CA ARG A 652 32.56 -16.30 8.66
C ARG A 652 32.98 -16.92 7.32
N ILE A 653 32.54 -16.31 6.24
CA ILE A 653 32.77 -16.75 4.86
C ILE A 653 33.23 -15.56 4.02
N ALA A 654 34.46 -15.64 3.48
CA ALA A 654 34.96 -14.70 2.50
C ALA A 654 34.38 -15.05 1.12
N VAL A 655 33.55 -14.16 0.55
CA VAL A 655 32.90 -14.36 -0.74
C VAL A 655 33.85 -13.92 -1.86
N HIS A 656 34.12 -14.80 -2.82
CA HIS A 656 35.01 -14.54 -3.95
C HIS A 656 34.28 -14.34 -5.28
N GLU A 657 33.04 -14.84 -5.41
CA GLU A 657 32.28 -14.74 -6.66
C GLU A 657 30.77 -14.84 -6.41
N TYR A 658 29.98 -14.02 -7.10
CA TYR A 658 28.53 -14.14 -7.15
C TYR A 658 28.17 -14.93 -8.42
N MET A 659 27.86 -16.23 -8.29
CA MET A 659 27.68 -17.12 -9.45
C MET A 659 26.33 -16.89 -10.13
N ASN A 660 25.29 -16.59 -9.34
CA ASN A 660 24.00 -16.07 -9.78
C ASN A 660 23.31 -15.34 -8.60
N ALA A 661 21.99 -15.10 -8.71
CA ALA A 661 21.22 -14.40 -7.68
C ALA A 661 21.19 -15.13 -6.32
N ASP A 662 21.24 -16.47 -6.35
CA ASP A 662 20.96 -17.37 -5.23
C ASP A 662 22.19 -18.14 -4.75
N TRP A 663 23.19 -18.37 -5.60
CA TRP A 663 24.39 -19.16 -5.30
C TRP A 663 25.68 -18.34 -5.43
N TRP A 664 26.50 -18.38 -4.38
CA TRP A 664 27.78 -17.66 -4.27
C TRP A 664 28.94 -18.64 -4.04
N MET A 665 30.15 -18.26 -4.46
CA MET A 665 31.40 -19.00 -4.24
C MET A 665 32.23 -18.29 -3.18
N GLY A 666 32.72 -19.03 -2.18
CA GLY A 666 33.50 -18.44 -1.10
C GLY A 666 34.40 -19.42 -0.35
N ARG A 667 35.10 -18.91 0.67
CA ARG A 667 35.94 -19.67 1.61
C ARG A 667 35.39 -19.52 3.02
N ASN A 668 35.11 -20.63 3.71
CA ASN A 668 34.81 -20.60 5.15
C ASN A 668 36.12 -20.31 5.89
N GLU A 669 36.15 -19.24 6.69
CA GLU A 669 37.36 -18.76 7.37
C GLU A 669 37.78 -19.68 8.53
N ARG A 670 36.83 -20.41 9.15
CA ARG A 670 37.10 -21.36 10.23
C ARG A 670 37.65 -22.69 9.72
N THR A 671 37.14 -23.20 8.60
CA THR A 671 37.53 -24.52 8.07
C THR A 671 38.55 -24.46 6.95
N GLY A 672 38.74 -23.28 6.32
CA GLY A 672 39.60 -23.09 5.16
C GLY A 672 39.05 -23.69 3.85
N ALA A 673 37.92 -24.39 3.90
CA ALA A 673 37.28 -25.01 2.75
C ALA A 673 36.74 -23.95 1.77
N GLN A 674 36.66 -24.31 0.49
CA GLN A 674 36.08 -23.50 -0.58
C GLN A 674 35.04 -24.30 -1.37
N GLY A 675 33.97 -23.62 -1.80
CA GLY A 675 32.86 -24.22 -2.54
C GLY A 675 31.74 -23.21 -2.76
N ILE A 676 30.69 -23.65 -3.47
CA ILE A 676 29.47 -22.85 -3.65
C ILE A 676 28.50 -23.03 -2.47
N PHE A 677 27.67 -22.03 -2.22
CA PHE A 677 26.64 -22.09 -1.19
C PHE A 677 25.46 -21.15 -1.50
N PRO A 678 24.26 -21.44 -0.95
CA PRO A 678 23.09 -20.61 -1.13
C PRO A 678 23.15 -19.32 -0.28
N LYS A 679 22.95 -18.18 -0.95
CA LYS A 679 23.01 -16.81 -0.39
C LYS A 679 22.07 -16.59 0.79
N ASN A 680 20.88 -17.19 0.79
CA ASN A 680 19.89 -17.03 1.86
C ASN A 680 20.28 -17.73 3.18
N TYR A 681 21.37 -18.51 3.20
CA TYR A 681 21.95 -19.06 4.44
C TYR A 681 22.95 -18.10 5.12
N VAL A 682 23.28 -16.96 4.52
CA VAL A 682 24.25 -15.99 5.06
C VAL A 682 23.70 -14.56 5.14
N HIS A 683 24.32 -13.75 5.98
CA HIS A 683 24.16 -12.30 6.05
C HIS A 683 25.48 -11.64 5.67
N VAL A 684 25.49 -10.73 4.69
CA VAL A 684 26.69 -9.96 4.35
C VAL A 684 26.96 -8.96 5.47
N ASP A 685 28.16 -8.99 6.04
CA ASP A 685 28.59 -7.97 6.99
C ASP A 685 28.78 -6.65 6.20
N PRO A 686 28.25 -5.51 6.67
CA PRO A 686 28.47 -4.21 6.02
C PRO A 686 29.96 -3.92 5.89
N ALA A 687 30.42 -3.70 4.66
CA ALA A 687 31.84 -3.50 4.39
C ALA A 687 32.40 -2.29 5.16
N GLU A 688 33.50 -2.48 5.89
CA GLU A 688 34.23 -1.34 6.47
C GLU A 688 34.68 -0.42 5.34
N ALA A 689 34.21 0.84 5.37
CA ALA A 689 34.55 1.81 4.34
C ALA A 689 36.07 2.02 4.28
N PRO A 690 36.69 2.01 3.08
CA PRO A 690 38.13 2.18 2.95
C PRO A 690 38.54 3.56 3.49
N LYS A 691 39.39 3.57 4.52
CA LYS A 691 39.83 4.78 5.22
C LYS A 691 40.69 5.66 4.31
N GLN A 692 40.05 6.52 3.53
CA GLN A 692 40.73 7.52 2.70
C GLN A 692 41.52 8.48 3.59
N GLN A 693 42.84 8.49 3.44
CA GLN A 693 43.72 9.46 4.08
C GLN A 693 43.54 10.83 3.45
N TYR A 694 42.78 11.71 4.10
CA TYR A 694 42.69 13.11 3.71
C TYR A 694 44.03 13.81 3.94
N GLN A 695 44.74 14.16 2.85
CA GLN A 695 45.77 15.19 2.92
C GLN A 695 45.08 16.56 3.09
N GLY A 696 45.46 17.29 4.14
CA GLY A 696 44.84 18.56 4.48
C GLY A 696 45.22 19.67 3.51
N TYR A 697 44.21 20.31 2.90
CA TYR A 697 44.40 21.53 2.11
C TYR A 697 44.01 22.75 2.96
N ALA A 698 44.95 23.68 3.17
CA ALA A 698 44.71 24.89 3.95
C ALA A 698 44.09 25.99 3.06
N PRO A 699 42.98 26.65 3.48
CA PRO A 699 42.42 27.78 2.74
C PRO A 699 43.31 29.04 2.88
N PRO A 700 43.39 29.90 1.85
CA PRO A 700 44.14 31.15 1.92
C PRO A 700 43.47 32.18 2.84
N ALA A 701 44.27 33.06 3.43
CA ALA A 701 43.79 34.08 4.37
C ALA A 701 43.02 35.22 3.66
N PRO A 702 41.94 35.75 4.26
CA PRO A 702 41.18 36.86 3.69
C PRO A 702 41.89 38.21 3.88
N VAL A 703 41.84 39.05 2.84
CA VAL A 703 42.25 40.47 2.93
C VAL A 703 41.09 41.28 3.52
N GLY A 704 41.38 42.15 4.48
CA GLY A 704 40.35 42.78 5.33
C GLY A 704 39.63 43.98 4.74
N GLY A 705 38.35 44.12 5.11
CA GLY A 705 37.55 45.34 4.99
C GLY A 705 36.50 45.32 6.11
N GLY A 706 36.60 46.23 7.09
CA GLY A 706 35.93 46.06 8.38
C GLY A 706 34.71 46.95 8.60
N TYR A 707 33.59 46.33 8.96
CA TYR A 707 32.49 46.94 9.74
C TYR A 707 32.05 45.95 10.82
N ALA A 708 31.71 46.46 12.02
CA ALA A 708 31.44 45.62 13.18
C ALA A 708 29.95 45.23 13.31
N ALA A 709 29.70 44.00 13.76
CA ALA A 709 28.38 43.49 14.14
C ALA A 709 28.45 42.90 15.57
N PRO A 710 27.36 42.91 16.35
CA PRO A 710 27.36 42.50 17.75
C PRO A 710 27.49 40.98 17.95
N ALA A 711 27.86 40.57 19.17
CA ALA A 711 28.24 39.21 19.50
C ALA A 711 27.07 38.20 19.51
N PRO A 712 27.32 36.93 19.13
CA PRO A 712 26.33 35.85 19.23
C PRO A 712 26.18 35.32 20.67
N GLY A 713 24.97 34.83 20.98
CA GLY A 713 24.69 34.10 22.23
C GLY A 713 25.24 32.67 22.24
N PRO A 714 25.10 31.94 23.37
CA PRO A 714 25.69 30.61 23.55
C PRO A 714 25.10 29.56 22.59
N GLN A 715 25.97 28.70 22.07
CA GLN A 715 25.61 27.61 21.15
C GLN A 715 24.90 26.47 21.89
N ALA A 716 23.74 26.03 21.38
CA ALA A 716 23.13 24.78 21.80
C ALA A 716 23.89 23.58 21.19
N GLN A 717 24.24 22.59 22.01
CA GLN A 717 24.85 21.35 21.52
C GLN A 717 23.83 20.46 20.81
N ASN A 718 24.25 19.84 19.70
CA ASN A 718 23.41 18.92 18.92
C ASN A 718 23.30 17.56 19.67
N PRO A 719 22.09 17.13 20.11
CA PRO A 719 21.93 15.98 21.01
C PRO A 719 22.17 14.61 20.37
N TYR A 720 22.32 14.52 19.04
CA TYR A 720 22.41 13.25 18.31
C TYR A 720 23.75 12.49 18.42
N ASN A 721 24.69 12.94 19.26
CA ASN A 721 26.06 12.40 19.32
C ASN A 721 26.46 11.84 20.70
N ALA A 722 25.49 11.52 21.56
CA ALA A 722 25.73 10.87 22.86
C ALA A 722 25.51 9.34 22.78
N PRO A 723 26.49 8.49 23.13
CA PRO A 723 26.30 7.04 23.17
C PRO A 723 25.41 6.63 24.36
N ALA A 724 24.41 5.78 24.11
CA ALA A 724 23.50 5.30 25.15
C ALA A 724 24.16 4.24 26.06
N PRO A 725 23.96 4.30 27.39
CA PRO A 725 24.41 3.25 28.30
C PRO A 725 23.52 1.98 28.20
N PRO A 726 24.07 0.78 28.46
CA PRO A 726 23.31 -0.47 28.37
C PRO A 726 22.28 -0.62 29.51
N MET A 727 21.12 -1.23 29.20
CA MET A 727 20.12 -1.57 30.21
C MET A 727 20.61 -2.72 31.10
N ALA A 728 20.47 -2.56 32.42
CA ALA A 728 20.70 -3.62 33.39
C ALA A 728 19.42 -4.44 33.63
N VAL A 729 19.58 -5.76 33.77
CA VAL A 729 18.48 -6.68 34.14
C VAL A 729 18.27 -6.65 35.66
N ALA A 730 17.02 -6.55 36.10
CA ALA A 730 16.66 -6.55 37.51
C ALA A 730 16.30 -7.96 38.02
N GLU A 731 17.31 -8.69 38.53
CA GLU A 731 17.05 -9.74 39.53
C GLU A 731 16.87 -9.11 40.92
N GLY A 732 16.17 -9.78 41.84
CA GLY A 732 15.70 -9.18 43.10
C GLY A 732 16.29 -9.78 44.37
N GLY A 733 16.35 -8.97 45.44
CA GLY A 733 16.52 -9.41 46.83
C GLY A 733 17.43 -8.52 47.69
N GLY A 734 17.22 -8.51 49.01
CA GLY A 734 18.31 -8.23 49.96
C GLY A 734 18.37 -6.89 50.73
N ASN A 735 17.33 -6.54 51.50
CA ASN A 735 17.37 -6.19 52.94
C ASN A 735 18.36 -5.12 53.57
N GLN A 736 17.91 -4.53 54.69
CA GLN A 736 18.66 -3.86 55.80
C GLN A 736 19.25 -2.43 55.69
N GLY A 737 18.79 -1.55 56.62
CA GLY A 737 19.51 -0.42 57.23
C GLY A 737 19.45 0.96 56.51
N GLY A 738 19.38 2.13 57.18
CA GLY A 738 19.19 2.43 58.61
C GLY A 738 19.50 3.92 58.95
N GLY A 739 18.76 4.54 59.89
CA GLY A 739 18.88 5.96 60.31
C GLY A 739 17.82 6.88 59.66
N GLU A 740 16.96 7.63 60.36
CA GLU A 740 17.12 8.73 61.37
C GLU A 740 17.27 10.14 60.73
N SER A 741 16.58 11.20 61.17
CA SER A 741 15.51 11.34 62.20
C SER A 741 14.67 12.64 62.08
N GLN A 742 13.56 12.71 62.84
CA GLN A 742 12.77 13.90 63.25
C GLN A 742 11.95 14.69 62.18
N GLY A 743 10.72 15.15 62.48
CA GLY A 743 9.91 14.95 63.70
C GLY A 743 8.49 15.58 63.65
N ASP A 744 7.63 15.11 64.56
CA ASP A 744 6.35 15.65 65.10
C ASP A 744 5.30 16.32 64.17
N SER A 745 3.98 16.01 64.24
CA SER A 745 3.18 15.07 65.06
C SER A 745 1.77 14.89 64.41
N LYS A 746 0.65 14.36 64.96
CA LYS A 746 0.19 14.04 66.34
C LYS A 746 -1.02 13.06 66.35
N MET A 747 -1.52 12.80 67.58
CA MET A 747 -2.81 12.24 68.05
C MET A 747 -4.03 12.11 67.08
N ALA A 748 -4.93 11.11 67.20
CA ALA A 748 -4.98 9.95 68.12
C ALA A 748 -5.94 8.83 67.62
N GLU A 749 -5.56 7.57 67.93
CA GLU A 749 -6.33 6.44 68.50
C GLU A 749 -7.88 6.36 68.41
N HIS A 750 -8.53 5.19 68.32
CA HIS A 750 -8.29 3.94 69.07
C HIS A 750 -9.03 2.73 68.40
N GLY A 751 -8.51 1.47 68.44
CA GLY A 751 -9.28 0.29 67.98
C GLY A 751 -8.54 -1.07 67.76
N LYS A 752 -8.47 -1.91 68.81
CA LYS A 752 -7.88 -3.30 68.83
C LYS A 752 -8.99 -4.36 68.52
N LYS A 753 -8.82 -5.64 68.14
CA LYS A 753 -7.68 -6.54 67.78
C LYS A 753 -8.24 -7.91 67.25
N PHE A 754 -7.39 -8.69 66.54
CA PHE A 754 -7.36 -10.18 66.46
C PHE A 754 -8.52 -11.02 65.83
N GLY A 755 -8.13 -12.03 65.04
CA GLY A 755 -8.95 -13.17 64.57
C GLY A 755 -8.16 -14.06 63.60
N LYS A 756 -8.28 -15.41 63.64
CA LYS A 756 -7.43 -16.33 62.84
C LYS A 756 -8.11 -17.67 62.52
N LYS A 757 -7.74 -18.27 61.38
CA LYS A 757 -7.92 -19.67 60.92
C LYS A 757 -9.31 -20.15 60.41
N LEU A 758 -9.28 -20.64 59.16
CA LEU A 758 -9.74 -21.95 58.64
C LEU A 758 -11.09 -22.57 59.10
N GLY A 759 -11.89 -22.98 58.10
CA GLY A 759 -12.49 -24.33 58.11
C GLY A 759 -13.86 -24.48 57.44
N ASN A 760 -13.93 -25.37 56.45
CA ASN A 760 -15.12 -25.98 55.83
C ASN A 760 -15.92 -25.09 54.84
N ALA A 761 -16.27 -25.46 53.61
CA ALA A 761 -16.52 -26.77 52.93
C ALA A 761 -17.83 -27.46 53.38
N ALA A 762 -18.66 -28.04 52.51
CA ALA A 762 -18.78 -27.94 51.04
C ALA A 762 -20.19 -28.43 50.63
N ILE A 763 -20.64 -28.11 49.41
CA ILE A 763 -21.67 -28.88 48.70
C ILE A 763 -21.09 -29.29 47.34
N PHE A 764 -21.37 -30.53 46.94
CA PHE A 764 -20.77 -31.25 45.82
C PHE A 764 -21.80 -31.50 44.71
N GLY A 765 -21.34 -31.78 43.48
CA GLY A 765 -22.19 -31.96 42.29
C GLY A 765 -21.58 -31.23 41.09
N ALA A 766 -20.48 -31.67 40.49
CA ALA A 766 -20.11 -33.02 40.03
C ALA A 766 -21.00 -33.52 38.86
N GLY A 767 -20.44 -33.80 37.67
CA GLY A 767 -19.02 -33.65 37.34
C GLY A 767 -18.60 -33.96 35.90
N ALA A 768 -17.29 -33.96 35.71
CA ALA A 768 -16.59 -34.71 34.65
C ALA A 768 -16.75 -36.23 34.92
N THR A 769 -16.29 -37.19 34.10
CA THR A 769 -15.14 -37.28 33.19
C THR A 769 -15.49 -38.41 32.18
N MET A 770 -15.01 -38.53 30.94
CA MET A 770 -13.63 -38.65 30.42
C MET A 770 -13.63 -38.36 28.89
N GLY A 771 -12.49 -38.13 28.22
CA GLY A 771 -11.11 -38.16 28.72
C GLY A 771 -10.13 -37.50 27.74
N SER A 772 -8.93 -37.20 28.23
CA SER A 772 -7.85 -36.55 27.49
C SER A 772 -7.07 -37.52 26.60
N ASN A 773 -6.68 -37.07 25.39
CA ASN A 773 -5.32 -37.20 24.83
C ASN A 773 -5.24 -36.76 23.35
N LEU A 774 -5.15 -35.44 23.07
CA LEU A 774 -4.36 -34.95 21.94
C LEU A 774 -3.96 -33.48 22.10
N VAL A 775 -2.78 -33.25 22.69
CA VAL A 775 -2.04 -31.98 22.57
C VAL A 775 -0.67 -32.34 22.00
N ASN A 776 -0.46 -32.09 20.71
CA ASN A 776 0.86 -31.99 20.06
C ASN A 776 0.75 -31.52 18.58
N SER A 777 -0.03 -30.46 18.34
CA SER A 777 0.01 -29.65 17.12
C SER A 777 -0.76 -28.35 17.34
N ILE A 778 -0.27 -27.22 16.84
CA ILE A 778 -0.85 -25.87 16.99
C ILE A 778 -0.71 -25.31 18.42
N PHE A 779 0.52 -24.93 18.76
CA PHE A 779 0.87 -23.55 19.12
C PHE A 779 2.19 -23.20 18.41
#